data_AF-A0A1M5XY24-F1
#
_entry.id   AF-A0A1M5XY24-F1
#
_cell.length_a   1.000
_cell.length_b   1.000
_cell.length_c   1.000
_cell.angle_alpha   90.00
_cell.angle_beta   90.00
_cell.angle_gamma   90.00
#
_symmetry.space_group_name_H-M   'P 1'
#
loop_
_entity.id
_entity.type
_entity.pdbx_description
1 polymer ?
#
loop_
_entity_poly.entity_id
_entity_poly.type
_entity_poly.pdbx_seq_one_letter_code
_entity_poly.pdbx_strand_id
1 'polypeptide(L)'
;MARNMKTMDGNEAAAYASYAYTEVAAMYPITPSSVMPEHVDEWATAGKKNIFGRTVQITEMQAESGAAGAVHGSLVAGALTSTYTASQGLLLMIPDLYKVAGERLPGVFNVSARCVASHALNIFGDHSDVYACRQTGAAMLCESSVQEVMDLTPVAYCAALEGKLPFINFFDGFRTSHEIQKIAVWSDEDLKDLAPFDAIDDFKKNALNPNHPRQMGSAQNPDIFFQTRESCNNAYTAIPDIVQKYMDKVNAKIGTDYKLFNYYGAADAETVIVAMGSVNDTIEETIDYLEAKGEKVGVVKVRLYRPFCAKALVDALPASVKKIEVLDRTKEPGSLHEPLALDVIASLKGTKFEAVPVFCGRYGLGSKDTTPNQIVAVFHNDSKPEFTIGITDDVTNLSLDAGAPLVTTPEGTTNCKFWGLGADGTVGANKNSIKIIGDNTDMYAQAYFDYDSKKSGGVTMSHLRFGKKPIKSTYLIKTANFVACHNPSYIRKFNMVQEIVDGGSFLLNCPWSVEDLEKEIPGQVKKYIYDHKINFYIMNGSKIGVEVGMGPTRINTILQSAFFTITEIIPKEDALKFMKDAAQKTYGRKGQDVVEKNWKAIDAGADPKNLIKVEIPESWKDGKDEGLDFTVAKGDRKDVIDFVNNIQAKVNAQEGNNLKVSDVAPYTDGSTPSGSSAYEKRGIAVNVPEWNPEKCIQCTFCSLVCPHAAIRPVAMTADEAAKAPKDMKLVDLKGMDGYKFGITVSALDCTGCGSCANVCPGNMQEKVTLVMGALAKNQWQQEGFDYAVTLPTKTDVVENFKSSTIKGSQFLKPLLEFSGACAGCGETPYIKLVTQLFGDRMYVANATGCTSIWGNSSPSTPYTVNEKGHGPAWDNSLFEDNAEFGFGMLLAQNALRDEVKEQAEKLSDNAAVKKYLDTFNDGATNTAATEEMIAALAGDNSEAATFIKKNADFAAKKSQWIFGGDGWAFDIGFGGLDHVLASGKDVNVLVVNTEVYSNTGGQASKATPVGAVAQFAAGGKAIKQKDLASIAMSYGYVYVAQIAMGANMNQTLQALREAEAYPGPSLVIAYAPCINHGIKVNGGMTGCMTEEKRAVECGYWNLFRYNPAAEGKKFTLDFKNTKPENYQEFLDGEVRYMSLKKSNPANADRMYAENAQNAKDHLAYLERLVSMYDTNS
;
A
#
# COMPACT_ATOMS: atom_id res chain seq x y z
N MET A 1 29.52 -25.90 -15.94
CA MET A 1 28.66 -25.42 -17.05
C MET A 1 28.17 -24.04 -16.71
N ALA A 2 27.90 -23.16 -17.68
CA ALA A 2 27.35 -21.83 -17.38
C ALA A 2 25.93 -21.99 -16.81
N ARG A 3 25.62 -21.26 -15.73
CA ARG A 3 24.27 -21.22 -15.12
C ARG A 3 23.29 -20.58 -16.10
N ASN A 4 22.01 -20.99 -16.02
CA ASN A 4 20.96 -20.39 -16.84
C ASN A 4 20.73 -18.94 -16.39
N MET A 5 20.59 -18.03 -17.35
CA MET A 5 20.23 -16.64 -17.07
C MET A 5 18.71 -16.47 -17.08
N LYS A 6 18.17 -15.68 -16.16
CA LYS A 6 16.75 -15.32 -16.09
C LYS A 6 16.57 -13.90 -15.59
N THR A 7 15.53 -13.23 -16.06
CA THR A 7 15.16 -11.91 -15.56
C THR A 7 14.06 -11.99 -14.50
N MET A 8 14.44 -11.75 -13.24
CA MET A 8 13.58 -11.86 -12.05
C MET A 8 13.92 -10.79 -11.01
N ASP A 9 13.05 -10.59 -10.02
CA ASP A 9 13.31 -9.71 -8.88
C ASP A 9 13.89 -10.46 -7.67
N GLY A 10 14.30 -9.71 -6.64
CA GLY A 10 14.87 -10.28 -5.42
C GLY A 10 13.90 -11.21 -4.69
N ASN A 11 12.60 -10.91 -4.68
CA ASN A 11 11.60 -11.79 -4.08
C ASN A 11 11.48 -13.13 -4.82
N GLU A 12 11.39 -13.12 -6.16
CA GLU A 12 11.37 -14.34 -6.96
C GLU A 12 12.67 -15.14 -6.80
N ALA A 13 13.83 -14.47 -6.70
CA ALA A 13 15.12 -15.11 -6.46
C ALA A 13 15.18 -15.81 -5.09
N ALA A 14 14.78 -15.13 -4.01
CA ALA A 14 14.72 -15.69 -2.67
C ALA A 14 13.73 -16.87 -2.57
N ALA A 15 12.53 -16.72 -3.15
CA ALA A 15 11.55 -17.78 -3.23
C ALA A 15 12.10 -18.99 -4.00
N TYR A 16 12.78 -18.77 -5.13
CA TYR A 16 13.35 -19.82 -5.96
C TYR A 16 14.38 -20.66 -5.19
N ALA A 17 15.36 -19.99 -4.57
CA ALA A 17 16.43 -20.65 -3.84
C ALA A 17 15.93 -21.32 -2.56
N SER A 18 15.02 -20.66 -1.82
CA SER A 18 14.44 -21.23 -0.59
C SER A 18 13.56 -22.46 -0.84
N TYR A 19 12.75 -22.47 -1.91
CA TYR A 19 11.82 -23.57 -2.22
C TYR A 19 12.50 -24.94 -2.21
N ALA A 20 13.76 -25.00 -2.66
CA ALA A 20 14.54 -26.23 -2.72
C ALA A 20 14.74 -26.88 -1.35
N TYR A 21 14.90 -26.09 -0.28
CA TYR A 21 15.23 -26.56 1.07
C TYR A 21 14.01 -26.59 2.02
N THR A 22 12.85 -26.14 1.56
CA THR A 22 11.64 -26.01 2.38
C THR A 22 10.73 -27.23 2.24
N GLU A 23 10.30 -27.81 3.36
CA GLU A 23 9.22 -28.81 3.41
C GLU A 23 7.89 -28.16 3.75
N VAL A 24 7.90 -27.22 4.70
CA VAL A 24 6.72 -26.48 5.18
C VAL A 24 6.99 -24.96 5.09
N ALA A 25 6.01 -24.19 4.66
CA ALA A 25 6.03 -22.72 4.71
C ALA A 25 4.79 -22.21 5.44
N ALA A 26 4.98 -21.62 6.63
CA ALA A 26 3.91 -20.92 7.34
C ALA A 26 4.12 -19.41 7.16
N MET A 27 3.10 -18.69 6.69
CA MET A 27 3.27 -17.30 6.24
C MET A 27 2.04 -16.44 6.53
N TYR A 28 2.24 -15.14 6.36
CA TYR A 28 1.21 -14.10 6.38
C TYR A 28 1.64 -12.96 5.43
N PRO A 29 0.72 -12.33 4.68
CA PRO A 29 1.10 -11.32 3.71
C PRO A 29 1.42 -9.97 4.34
N ILE A 30 2.61 -9.45 4.02
CA ILE A 30 3.03 -8.09 4.33
C ILE A 30 3.96 -7.55 3.25
N THR A 31 3.63 -6.38 2.68
CA THR A 31 4.48 -5.68 1.70
C THR A 31 5.82 -5.31 2.33
N PRO A 32 6.97 -5.45 1.62
CA PRO A 32 7.14 -5.95 0.26
C PRO A 32 7.41 -7.47 0.15
N SER A 33 7.23 -8.24 1.22
CA SER A 33 7.60 -9.66 1.27
C SER A 33 6.59 -10.59 0.58
N SER A 34 5.33 -10.18 0.43
CA SER A 34 4.21 -11.03 -0.06
C SER A 34 4.46 -11.76 -1.38
N VAL A 35 5.29 -11.20 -2.27
CA VAL A 35 5.62 -11.82 -3.56
C VAL A 35 6.36 -13.15 -3.39
N MET A 36 7.15 -13.32 -2.31
CA MET A 36 7.86 -14.57 -2.05
C MET A 36 6.90 -15.76 -1.81
N PRO A 37 6.00 -15.72 -0.80
CA PRO A 37 5.08 -16.83 -0.57
C PRO A 37 4.08 -17.00 -1.71
N GLU A 38 3.76 -15.95 -2.48
CA GLU A 38 2.92 -16.07 -3.68
C GLU A 38 3.56 -17.01 -4.71
N HIS A 39 4.85 -16.84 -5.02
CA HIS A 39 5.57 -17.75 -5.92
C HIS A 39 5.67 -19.17 -5.38
N VAL A 40 5.86 -19.32 -4.06
CA VAL A 40 5.90 -20.64 -3.41
C VAL A 40 4.56 -21.35 -3.54
N ASP A 41 3.44 -20.66 -3.31
CA ASP A 41 2.08 -21.19 -3.49
C ASP A 41 1.81 -21.60 -4.95
N GLU A 42 2.15 -20.72 -5.89
CA GLU A 42 1.98 -20.98 -7.33
C GLU A 42 2.78 -22.21 -7.78
N TRP A 43 4.04 -22.33 -7.37
CA TRP A 43 4.88 -23.46 -7.73
C TRP A 43 4.47 -24.76 -7.05
N ALA A 44 4.05 -24.71 -5.77
CA ALA A 44 3.51 -25.87 -5.07
C ALA A 44 2.24 -26.39 -5.75
N THR A 45 1.33 -25.48 -6.11
CA THR A 45 0.11 -25.78 -6.86
C THR A 45 0.40 -26.34 -8.25
N ALA A 46 1.45 -25.84 -8.92
CA ALA A 46 1.92 -26.36 -10.20
C ALA A 46 2.70 -27.70 -10.09
N GLY A 47 2.93 -28.20 -8.87
CA GLY A 47 3.58 -29.48 -8.62
C GLY A 47 5.11 -29.48 -8.60
N LYS A 48 5.75 -28.29 -8.54
CA LYS A 48 7.22 -28.15 -8.43
C LYS A 48 7.73 -28.95 -7.23
N LYS A 49 8.81 -29.70 -7.41
CA LYS A 49 9.42 -30.49 -6.33
C LYS A 49 10.61 -29.77 -5.70
N ASN A 50 10.75 -29.89 -4.39
CA ASN A 50 11.94 -29.52 -3.64
C ASN A 50 13.00 -30.65 -3.73
N ILE A 51 14.15 -30.50 -3.07
CA ILE A 51 15.25 -31.50 -3.12
C ILE A 51 14.87 -32.86 -2.51
N PHE A 52 13.76 -32.91 -1.76
CA PHE A 52 13.18 -34.13 -1.17
C PHE A 52 12.17 -34.82 -2.09
N GLY A 53 11.95 -34.30 -3.31
CA GLY A 53 11.00 -34.87 -4.27
C GLY A 53 9.53 -34.60 -3.92
N ARG A 54 9.25 -33.59 -3.07
CA ARG A 54 7.91 -33.23 -2.59
C ARG A 54 7.57 -31.78 -2.95
N THR A 55 6.28 -31.46 -3.00
CA THR A 55 5.83 -30.06 -3.06
C THR A 55 5.90 -29.45 -1.66
N VAL A 56 6.21 -28.16 -1.57
CA VAL A 56 6.15 -27.44 -0.28
C VAL A 56 4.72 -27.47 0.26
N GLN A 57 4.56 -27.74 1.55
CA GLN A 57 3.30 -27.56 2.25
C GLN A 57 3.18 -26.12 2.73
N ILE A 58 2.36 -25.33 2.06
CA ILE A 58 2.14 -23.92 2.42
C ILE A 58 0.86 -23.79 3.27
N THR A 59 0.92 -22.92 4.28
CA THR A 59 -0.25 -22.54 5.07
C THR A 59 -0.21 -21.05 5.38
N GLU A 60 -1.34 -20.38 5.17
CA GLU A 60 -1.58 -19.03 5.67
C GLU A 60 -2.04 -19.07 7.12
N MET A 61 -1.48 -18.23 7.97
CA MET A 61 -1.91 -18.06 9.36
C MET A 61 -2.76 -16.79 9.53
N GLN A 62 -3.29 -16.54 10.72
CA GLN A 62 -4.11 -15.34 10.98
C GLN A 62 -3.30 -14.05 11.14
N ALA A 63 -1.99 -14.18 11.40
CA ALA A 63 -1.05 -13.10 11.67
C ALA A 63 0.38 -13.68 11.58
N GLU A 64 1.39 -12.82 11.49
CA GLU A 64 2.80 -13.24 11.56
C GLU A 64 3.16 -13.90 12.89
N SER A 65 2.54 -13.51 14.01
CA SER A 65 2.71 -14.21 15.29
C SER A 65 2.24 -15.66 15.23
N GLY A 66 1.11 -15.91 14.55
CA GLY A 66 0.63 -17.26 14.27
C GLY A 66 1.55 -18.03 13.31
N ALA A 67 2.09 -17.36 12.29
CA ALA A 67 3.07 -17.94 11.38
C ALA A 67 4.36 -18.33 12.12
N ALA A 68 4.87 -17.49 13.01
CA ALA A 68 6.07 -17.79 13.79
C ALA A 68 5.87 -18.98 14.74
N GLY A 69 4.74 -19.06 15.44
CA GLY A 69 4.39 -20.21 16.26
C GLY A 69 4.22 -21.51 15.44
N ALA A 70 3.66 -21.41 14.22
CA ALA A 70 3.57 -22.55 13.30
C ALA A 70 4.95 -22.98 12.78
N VAL A 71 5.85 -22.05 12.48
CA VAL A 71 7.26 -22.33 12.16
C VAL A 71 7.92 -23.06 13.32
N HIS A 72 7.78 -22.55 14.55
CA HIS A 72 8.33 -23.19 15.75
C HIS A 72 7.84 -24.63 15.91
N GLY A 73 6.51 -24.84 15.90
CA GLY A 73 5.93 -26.16 16.05
C GLY A 73 6.35 -27.15 14.95
N SER A 74 6.41 -26.70 13.70
CA SER A 74 6.83 -27.51 12.56
C SER A 74 8.30 -27.92 12.64
N LEU A 75 9.19 -27.00 13.05
CA LEU A 75 10.61 -27.30 13.27
C LEU A 75 10.81 -28.28 14.43
N VAL A 76 10.11 -28.10 15.55
CA VAL A 76 10.16 -29.04 16.69
C VAL A 76 9.74 -30.45 16.26
N ALA A 77 8.76 -30.56 15.36
CA ALA A 77 8.27 -31.83 14.82
C ALA A 77 9.14 -32.41 13.68
N GLY A 78 10.24 -31.74 13.31
CA GLY A 78 11.25 -32.29 12.39
C GLY A 78 11.03 -31.99 10.92
N ALA A 79 10.21 -31.00 10.56
CA ALA A 79 10.06 -30.54 9.18
C ALA A 79 10.88 -29.26 8.95
N LEU A 80 11.63 -29.20 7.85
CA LEU A 80 12.37 -28.00 7.46
C LEU A 80 11.40 -26.90 7.06
N THR A 81 11.36 -25.84 7.85
CA THR A 81 10.28 -24.85 7.79
C THR A 81 10.83 -23.44 7.59
N SER A 82 10.21 -22.72 6.66
CA SER A 82 10.56 -21.33 6.34
C SER A 82 9.36 -20.40 6.49
N THR A 83 9.65 -19.11 6.57
CA THR A 83 8.65 -18.05 6.47
C THR A 83 9.18 -16.84 5.72
N TYR A 84 8.29 -15.91 5.40
CA TYR A 84 8.51 -14.73 4.60
C TYR A 84 7.80 -13.56 5.29
N THR A 85 8.54 -12.48 5.62
CA THR A 85 7.98 -11.37 6.41
C THR A 85 8.77 -10.07 6.22
N ALA A 86 8.33 -8.98 6.85
CA ALA A 86 8.98 -7.68 6.90
C ALA A 86 8.39 -6.81 8.03
N SER A 87 9.08 -5.75 8.47
CA SER A 87 8.53 -4.65 9.28
C SER A 87 7.73 -5.14 10.50
N GLN A 88 6.49 -4.65 10.67
CA GLN A 88 5.57 -5.03 11.75
C GLN A 88 5.41 -6.55 11.87
N GLY A 89 5.34 -7.23 10.73
CA GLY A 89 5.23 -8.68 10.69
C GLY A 89 6.41 -9.36 11.36
N LEU A 90 7.64 -8.90 11.11
CA LEU A 90 8.83 -9.43 11.77
C LEU A 90 8.83 -9.15 13.27
N LEU A 91 8.35 -7.98 13.70
CA LEU A 91 8.21 -7.65 15.13
C LEU A 91 7.28 -8.64 15.86
N LEU A 92 6.18 -9.03 15.22
CA LEU A 92 5.24 -10.03 15.76
C LEU A 92 5.86 -11.44 15.87
N MET A 93 6.97 -11.71 15.17
CA MET A 93 7.69 -12.98 15.24
C MET A 93 8.78 -13.02 16.32
N ILE A 94 9.13 -11.87 16.93
CA ILE A 94 10.22 -11.79 17.93
C ILE A 94 10.08 -12.80 19.08
N PRO A 95 8.90 -13.00 19.70
CA PRO A 95 8.76 -13.95 20.80
C PRO A 95 9.14 -15.38 20.41
N ASP A 96 8.69 -15.84 19.24
CA ASP A 96 9.00 -17.18 18.73
C ASP A 96 10.43 -17.26 18.19
N LEU A 97 11.02 -16.19 17.66
CA LEU A 97 12.43 -16.19 17.26
C LEU A 97 13.36 -16.53 18.44
N TYR A 98 13.10 -16.00 19.64
CA TYR A 98 13.83 -16.40 20.86
C TYR A 98 13.67 -17.88 21.18
N LYS A 99 12.48 -18.45 20.97
CA LYS A 99 12.19 -19.87 21.20
C LYS A 99 12.89 -20.75 20.19
N VAL A 100 12.80 -20.44 18.91
CA VAL A 100 13.44 -21.17 17.81
C VAL A 100 14.97 -21.15 17.97
N ALA A 101 15.55 -20.00 18.33
CA ALA A 101 16.98 -19.88 18.60
C ALA A 101 17.40 -20.64 19.87
N GLY A 102 16.66 -20.46 20.98
CA GLY A 102 16.95 -21.12 22.25
C GLY A 102 16.83 -22.65 22.20
N GLU A 103 15.95 -23.17 21.35
CA GLU A 103 15.78 -24.60 21.12
C GLU A 103 16.67 -25.18 20.01
N ARG A 104 17.56 -24.35 19.43
CA ARG A 104 18.55 -24.72 18.41
C ARG A 104 17.92 -25.33 17.15
N LEU A 105 16.89 -24.67 16.64
CA LEU A 105 16.12 -25.13 15.49
C LEU A 105 16.57 -24.43 14.19
N PRO A 106 16.75 -25.17 13.07
CA PRO A 106 17.34 -24.64 11.83
C PRO A 106 16.30 -23.98 10.90
N GLY A 107 15.49 -23.06 11.43
CA GLY A 107 14.49 -22.31 10.64
C GLY A 107 15.10 -21.14 9.86
N VAL A 108 14.55 -20.81 8.68
CA VAL A 108 14.98 -19.62 7.91
C VAL A 108 13.82 -18.66 7.66
N PHE A 109 14.00 -17.44 8.11
CA PHE A 109 13.08 -16.31 8.00
C PHE A 109 13.61 -15.40 6.90
N ASN A 110 12.92 -15.38 5.75
CA ASN A 110 13.33 -14.58 4.60
C ASN A 110 12.66 -13.21 4.70
N VAL A 111 13.45 -12.15 4.78
CA VAL A 111 12.98 -10.81 5.13
C VAL A 111 13.33 -9.81 4.04
N SER A 112 12.31 -9.21 3.45
CA SER A 112 12.48 -8.01 2.64
C SER A 112 12.48 -6.79 3.56
N ALA A 113 13.65 -6.42 4.10
CA ALA A 113 13.81 -5.46 5.20
C ALA A 113 13.09 -4.14 4.93
N ARG A 114 12.25 -3.70 5.87
CA ARG A 114 11.30 -2.60 5.72
C ARG A 114 11.22 -1.76 6.99
N CYS A 115 11.00 -0.45 6.78
CA CYS A 115 10.75 0.53 7.83
C CYS A 115 9.65 0.10 8.81
N VAL A 116 9.95 0.20 10.11
CA VAL A 116 8.97 0.06 11.20
C VAL A 116 8.16 1.36 11.35
N ALA A 117 6.84 1.22 11.46
CA ALA A 117 5.94 2.34 11.71
C ALA A 117 6.29 3.03 13.04
N SER A 118 6.50 4.34 12.98
CA SER A 118 6.89 5.18 14.14
C SER A 118 5.96 6.39 14.26
N HIS A 119 6.35 7.54 13.69
CA HIS A 119 5.46 8.70 13.51
C HIS A 119 4.49 8.51 12.33
N ALA A 120 4.83 7.60 11.41
CA ALA A 120 4.01 7.25 10.25
C ALA A 120 4.33 5.81 9.80
N LEU A 121 3.38 5.18 9.12
CA LEU A 121 3.59 3.96 8.37
C LEU A 121 4.48 4.23 7.15
N ASN A 122 5.46 3.37 6.90
CA ASN A 122 6.23 3.39 5.66
C ASN A 122 6.39 1.95 5.12
N ILE A 123 6.01 1.73 3.85
CA ILE A 123 6.10 0.40 3.23
C ILE A 123 7.49 0.09 2.66
N PHE A 124 8.36 1.08 2.59
CA PHE A 124 9.63 1.04 1.88
C PHE A 124 10.80 0.56 2.76
N GLY A 125 11.92 0.27 2.10
CA GLY A 125 13.03 -0.49 2.66
C GLY A 125 13.99 0.31 3.52
N ASP A 126 14.23 -0.19 4.74
CA ASP A 126 15.37 0.11 5.59
C ASP A 126 15.57 -1.07 6.57
N HIS A 127 16.54 -1.00 7.49
CA HIS A 127 16.93 -2.12 8.37
C HIS A 127 16.35 -2.04 9.79
N SER A 128 15.39 -1.15 10.04
CA SER A 128 14.83 -0.98 11.39
C SER A 128 14.17 -2.25 11.95
N ASP A 129 13.55 -3.06 11.09
CA ASP A 129 12.90 -4.32 11.45
C ASP A 129 13.90 -5.44 11.81
N VAL A 130 14.91 -5.65 10.96
CA VAL A 130 15.95 -6.66 11.21
C VAL A 130 16.81 -6.27 12.42
N TYR A 131 17.12 -4.99 12.62
CA TYR A 131 17.84 -4.54 13.81
C TYR A 131 17.04 -4.67 15.10
N ALA A 132 15.70 -4.60 15.05
CA ALA A 132 14.84 -4.91 16.19
C ALA A 132 14.90 -6.39 16.61
N CYS A 133 15.45 -7.26 15.76
CA CYS A 133 15.61 -8.70 16.02
C CYS A 133 17.06 -9.12 16.37
N ARG A 134 18.03 -8.19 16.39
CA ARG A 134 19.47 -8.51 16.50
C ARG A 134 19.87 -9.24 17.79
N GLN A 135 19.01 -9.20 18.81
CA GLN A 135 19.20 -9.81 20.13
C GLN A 135 18.49 -11.15 20.31
N THR A 136 17.65 -11.56 19.35
CA THR A 136 16.82 -12.78 19.45
C THR A 136 17.65 -14.07 19.51
N GLY A 137 18.90 -14.02 19.03
CA GLY A 137 19.77 -15.18 18.89
C GLY A 137 19.66 -15.86 17.52
N ALA A 138 18.90 -15.32 16.57
CA ALA A 138 19.01 -15.73 15.17
C ALA A 138 20.32 -15.21 14.56
N ALA A 139 20.92 -16.01 13.67
CA ALA A 139 21.96 -15.51 12.77
C ALA A 139 21.32 -14.58 11.72
N MET A 140 22.07 -13.63 11.19
CA MET A 140 21.56 -12.63 10.26
C MET A 140 22.50 -12.51 9.06
N LEU A 141 22.00 -12.89 7.88
CA LEU A 141 22.73 -12.84 6.62
C LEU A 141 22.10 -11.81 5.69
N CYS A 142 22.88 -10.82 5.25
CA CYS A 142 22.47 -9.74 4.38
C CYS A 142 22.94 -9.96 2.94
N GLU A 143 22.07 -9.68 1.99
CA GLU A 143 22.31 -9.83 0.55
C GLU A 143 22.14 -8.46 -0.16
N SER A 144 23.13 -8.05 -0.96
CA SER A 144 23.23 -6.68 -1.50
C SER A 144 22.57 -6.50 -2.87
N SER A 145 22.27 -7.57 -3.59
CA SER A 145 21.73 -7.50 -4.95
C SER A 145 20.87 -8.71 -5.27
N VAL A 146 20.08 -8.64 -6.35
CA VAL A 146 19.24 -9.78 -6.79
C VAL A 146 20.08 -11.03 -7.06
N GLN A 147 21.30 -10.85 -7.58
CA GLN A 147 22.24 -11.97 -7.78
C GLN A 147 22.76 -12.52 -6.45
N GLU A 148 23.11 -11.67 -5.49
CA GLU A 148 23.51 -12.13 -4.15
C GLU A 148 22.37 -12.85 -3.44
N VAL A 149 21.11 -12.42 -3.62
CA VAL A 149 19.94 -13.13 -3.09
C VAL A 149 19.88 -14.56 -3.61
N MET A 150 20.02 -14.74 -4.93
CA MET A 150 20.06 -16.08 -5.54
C MET A 150 21.25 -16.90 -5.00
N ASP A 151 22.42 -16.29 -4.87
CA ASP A 151 23.67 -17.01 -4.56
C ASP A 151 23.81 -17.37 -3.09
N LEU A 152 23.36 -16.52 -2.16
CA LEU A 152 23.59 -16.64 -0.72
C LEU A 152 22.39 -17.19 0.07
N THR A 153 21.17 -17.16 -0.48
CA THR A 153 20.03 -17.82 0.19
C THR A 153 20.35 -19.29 0.53
N PRO A 154 20.93 -20.12 -0.38
CA PRO A 154 21.36 -21.48 -0.03
C PRO A 154 22.34 -21.56 1.15
N VAL A 155 23.21 -20.56 1.32
CA VAL A 155 24.16 -20.48 2.44
C VAL A 155 23.41 -20.37 3.76
N ALA A 156 22.40 -19.51 3.85
CA ALA A 156 21.58 -19.37 5.06
C ALA A 156 20.92 -20.70 5.47
N TYR A 157 20.32 -21.42 4.52
CA TYR A 157 19.65 -22.70 4.79
C TYR A 157 20.63 -23.80 5.21
N CYS A 158 21.73 -23.95 4.49
CA CYS A 158 22.69 -25.00 4.80
C CYS A 158 23.45 -24.71 6.11
N ALA A 159 23.76 -23.45 6.39
CA ALA A 159 24.37 -23.03 7.65
C ALA A 159 23.41 -23.15 8.83
N ALA A 160 22.11 -22.85 8.65
CA ALA A 160 21.10 -23.07 9.69
C ALA A 160 21.04 -24.54 10.11
N LEU A 161 21.01 -25.44 9.13
CA LEU A 161 21.00 -26.90 9.31
C LEU A 161 22.25 -27.42 10.03
N GLU A 162 23.45 -27.09 9.54
CA GLU A 162 24.70 -27.58 10.12
C GLU A 162 24.98 -26.94 11.50
N GLY A 163 24.68 -25.65 11.64
CA GLY A 163 24.90 -24.89 12.88
C GLY A 163 23.82 -25.09 13.95
N LYS A 164 22.65 -25.62 13.58
CA LYS A 164 21.46 -25.77 14.45
C LYS A 164 21.05 -24.44 15.08
N LEU A 165 20.97 -23.41 14.26
CA LEU A 165 20.52 -22.07 14.66
C LEU A 165 19.65 -21.48 13.55
N PRO A 166 18.63 -20.69 13.89
CA PRO A 166 17.80 -20.05 12.88
C PRO A 166 18.53 -18.89 12.21
N PHE A 167 18.13 -18.59 10.98
CA PHE A 167 18.64 -17.47 10.19
C PHE A 167 17.52 -16.49 9.83
N ILE A 168 17.81 -15.20 10.00
CA ILE A 168 17.14 -14.11 9.30
C ILE A 168 17.98 -13.85 8.03
N ASN A 169 17.48 -14.30 6.89
CA ASN A 169 18.07 -14.04 5.58
C ASN A 169 17.39 -12.82 4.98
N PHE A 170 18.11 -11.72 4.76
CA PHE A 170 17.47 -10.45 4.43
C PHE A 170 18.15 -9.63 3.35
N PHE A 171 17.33 -8.84 2.68
CA PHE A 171 17.69 -7.93 1.60
C PHE A 171 16.74 -6.74 1.59
N ASP A 172 17.16 -5.64 0.96
CA ASP A 172 16.46 -4.36 1.09
C ASP A 172 15.08 -4.38 0.41
N GLY A 173 14.04 -4.04 1.18
CA GLY A 173 12.66 -3.90 0.73
C GLY A 173 12.55 -2.86 -0.39
N PHE A 174 11.74 -3.18 -1.41
CA PHE A 174 11.70 -2.55 -2.73
C PHE A 174 13.04 -2.51 -3.49
N ARG A 175 14.09 -1.90 -2.93
CA ARG A 175 15.35 -1.61 -3.62
C ARG A 175 16.06 -2.84 -4.18
N THR A 176 15.95 -3.97 -3.48
CA THR A 176 16.41 -5.29 -3.98
C THR A 176 15.23 -6.22 -4.25
N SER A 177 14.27 -6.29 -3.32
CA SER A 177 13.14 -7.23 -3.43
C SER A 177 12.27 -7.05 -4.69
N HIS A 178 12.15 -5.83 -5.22
CA HIS A 178 11.33 -5.48 -6.39
C HIS A 178 12.15 -4.94 -7.57
N GLU A 179 13.47 -4.83 -7.41
CA GLU A 179 14.35 -4.55 -8.53
C GLU A 179 14.43 -5.80 -9.39
N ILE A 180 14.09 -5.69 -10.67
CA ILE A 180 14.20 -6.78 -11.62
C ILE A 180 15.60 -6.72 -12.22
N GLN A 181 16.36 -7.81 -12.15
CA GLN A 181 17.65 -7.96 -12.81
C GLN A 181 17.70 -9.24 -13.64
N LYS A 182 18.51 -9.23 -14.71
CA LYS A 182 18.95 -10.47 -15.37
C LYS A 182 20.08 -11.10 -14.56
N ILE A 183 19.80 -12.25 -13.95
CA ILE A 183 20.72 -12.96 -13.05
C ILE A 183 20.96 -14.40 -13.50
N ALA A 184 22.05 -14.99 -13.03
CA ALA A 184 22.34 -16.41 -13.14
C ALA A 184 21.64 -17.18 -12.01
N VAL A 185 20.91 -18.25 -12.35
CA VAL A 185 20.10 -19.04 -11.39
C VAL A 185 20.67 -20.43 -11.14
N TRP A 186 20.45 -20.96 -9.95
CA TRP A 186 20.82 -22.34 -9.61
C TRP A 186 19.96 -23.36 -10.36
N SER A 187 20.59 -24.49 -10.72
CA SER A 187 19.87 -25.72 -11.07
C SER A 187 19.37 -26.42 -9.81
N ASP A 188 18.33 -27.24 -9.93
CA ASP A 188 17.84 -28.05 -8.81
C ASP A 188 18.93 -29.05 -8.35
N GLU A 189 19.75 -29.55 -9.28
CA GLU A 189 20.90 -30.40 -8.99
C GLU A 189 21.98 -29.68 -8.18
N ASP A 190 22.32 -28.43 -8.52
CA ASP A 190 23.31 -27.65 -7.77
C ASP A 190 22.85 -27.36 -6.35
N LEU A 191 21.56 -27.02 -6.16
CA LEU A 191 20.99 -26.81 -4.83
C LEU A 191 21.00 -28.11 -4.02
N LYS A 192 20.70 -29.24 -4.65
CA LYS A 192 20.79 -30.56 -4.02
C LYS A 192 22.23 -30.91 -3.61
N ASP A 193 23.22 -30.62 -4.46
CA ASP A 193 24.63 -30.87 -4.17
C ASP A 193 25.16 -30.05 -2.98
N LEU A 194 24.61 -28.84 -2.76
CA LEU A 194 24.98 -27.99 -1.63
C LEU A 194 24.41 -28.50 -0.30
N ALA A 195 23.30 -29.22 -0.32
CA ALA A 195 22.53 -29.61 0.85
C ALA A 195 23.31 -30.54 1.81
N PRO A 196 23.33 -30.25 3.13
CA PRO A 196 23.96 -31.12 4.11
C PRO A 196 23.03 -32.25 4.55
N PHE A 197 22.91 -33.30 3.72
CA PHE A 197 22.01 -34.43 4.01
C PHE A 197 22.23 -35.07 5.39
N ASP A 198 23.49 -35.21 5.85
CA ASP A 198 23.77 -35.75 7.19
C ASP A 198 23.20 -34.86 8.31
N ALA A 199 23.24 -33.53 8.15
CA ALA A 199 22.67 -32.60 9.14
C ALA A 199 21.13 -32.59 9.09
N ILE A 200 20.55 -32.78 7.90
CA ILE A 200 19.11 -32.95 7.72
C ILE A 200 18.63 -34.22 8.42
N ASP A 201 19.34 -35.34 8.21
CA ASP A 201 19.02 -36.61 8.85
C ASP A 201 19.16 -36.53 10.37
N ASP A 202 20.20 -35.85 10.87
CA ASP A 202 20.37 -35.60 12.31
C ASP A 202 19.25 -34.73 12.89
N PHE A 203 18.85 -33.66 12.21
CA PHE A 203 17.71 -32.82 12.62
C PHE A 203 16.43 -33.65 12.72
N LYS A 204 16.10 -34.44 11.69
CA LYS A 204 14.89 -35.29 11.66
C LYS A 204 14.92 -36.38 12.72
N LYS A 205 16.06 -37.05 12.90
CA LYS A 205 16.25 -38.09 13.92
C LYS A 205 16.08 -37.54 15.33
N ASN A 206 16.48 -36.29 15.56
CA ASN A 206 16.36 -35.62 16.85
C ASN A 206 15.08 -34.78 16.95
N ALA A 207 14.07 -34.95 16.11
CA ALA A 207 12.80 -34.24 16.27
C ALA A 207 12.02 -34.72 17.51
N LEU A 208 11.05 -33.92 17.97
CA LEU A 208 10.10 -34.36 19.01
C LEU A 208 9.18 -35.44 18.43
N ASN A 209 9.23 -36.65 18.99
CA ASN A 209 8.46 -37.79 18.48
C ASN A 209 8.04 -38.72 19.63
N PRO A 210 6.81 -39.26 19.64
CA PRO A 210 6.36 -40.20 20.67
C PRO A 210 7.13 -41.52 20.72
N ASN A 211 7.86 -41.91 19.66
CA ASN A 211 8.71 -43.11 19.66
C ASN A 211 10.05 -42.91 20.37
N HIS A 212 10.45 -41.66 20.62
CA HIS A 212 11.63 -41.28 21.40
C HIS A 212 11.35 -39.94 22.12
N PRO A 213 10.39 -39.93 23.06
CA PRO A 213 9.84 -38.69 23.61
C PRO A 213 10.86 -37.97 24.49
N ARG A 214 10.79 -36.64 24.48
CA ARG A 214 11.49 -35.75 25.42
C ARG A 214 10.59 -34.57 25.79
N GLN A 215 10.95 -33.86 26.84
CA GLN A 215 10.27 -32.62 27.23
C GLN A 215 11.09 -31.42 26.77
N MET A 216 10.42 -30.38 26.27
CA MET A 216 11.02 -29.13 25.80
C MET A 216 10.25 -27.95 26.38
N GLY A 217 10.88 -26.76 26.47
CA GLY A 217 10.22 -25.55 26.98
C GLY A 217 9.91 -25.55 28.48
N SER A 218 10.74 -26.19 29.32
CA SER A 218 10.56 -26.22 30.77
C SER A 218 10.59 -24.82 31.40
N ALA A 219 9.86 -24.63 32.51
CA ALA A 219 10.11 -23.53 33.44
C ALA A 219 11.33 -23.86 34.32
N GLN A 220 12.32 -22.98 34.37
CA GLN A 220 13.55 -23.17 35.14
C GLN A 220 13.70 -22.09 36.20
N ASN A 221 14.17 -22.48 37.38
CA ASN A 221 14.51 -21.56 38.47
C ASN A 221 15.89 -20.90 38.25
N PRO A 222 16.26 -19.89 39.06
CA PRO A 222 17.56 -19.22 38.95
C PRO A 222 18.78 -20.13 39.19
N ASP A 223 18.60 -21.31 39.80
CA ASP A 223 19.67 -22.25 40.13
C ASP A 223 20.29 -22.93 38.91
N ILE A 224 19.58 -23.04 37.78
CA ILE A 224 20.08 -23.69 36.54
C ILE A 224 19.85 -22.89 35.25
N PHE A 225 18.98 -21.87 35.26
CA PHE A 225 18.61 -21.15 34.04
C PHE A 225 19.82 -20.51 33.36
N PHE A 226 20.67 -19.82 34.13
CA PHE A 226 21.82 -19.11 33.56
C PHE A 226 22.83 -20.09 32.94
N GLN A 227 23.16 -21.18 33.63
CA GLN A 227 24.05 -22.22 33.13
C GLN A 227 23.49 -22.87 31.86
N THR A 228 22.18 -23.13 31.81
CA THR A 228 21.52 -23.67 30.61
C THR A 228 21.58 -22.68 29.46
N ARG A 229 21.34 -21.39 29.72
CA ARG A 229 21.35 -20.35 28.69
C ARG A 229 22.73 -20.16 28.06
N GLU A 230 23.81 -20.25 28.85
CA GLU A 230 25.20 -20.16 28.38
C GLU A 230 25.69 -21.43 27.67
N SER A 231 25.01 -22.57 27.86
CA SER A 231 25.42 -23.84 27.25
C SER A 231 25.35 -23.84 25.71
N CYS A 232 24.65 -22.86 25.10
CA CYS A 232 24.57 -22.72 23.65
C CYS A 232 25.79 -22.04 23.01
N ASN A 233 26.71 -21.45 23.79
CA ASN A 233 27.77 -20.56 23.26
C ASN A 233 28.59 -21.19 22.13
N ASN A 234 28.98 -22.47 22.27
CA ASN A 234 29.75 -23.17 21.24
C ASN A 234 29.04 -23.23 19.88
N ALA A 235 27.70 -23.26 19.87
CA ALA A 235 26.95 -23.21 18.61
C ALA A 235 27.14 -21.87 17.92
N TYR A 236 27.03 -20.76 18.66
CA TYR A 236 27.20 -19.40 18.14
C TYR A 236 28.64 -19.11 17.71
N THR A 237 29.64 -19.57 18.47
CA THR A 237 31.05 -19.42 18.10
C THR A 237 31.40 -20.16 16.80
N ALA A 238 30.70 -21.25 16.49
CA ALA A 238 30.93 -22.04 15.27
C ALA A 238 30.25 -21.48 14.01
N ILE A 239 29.18 -20.69 14.14
CA ILE A 239 28.41 -20.20 12.97
C ILE A 239 29.27 -19.44 11.94
N PRO A 240 30.15 -18.50 12.31
CA PRO A 240 30.98 -17.78 11.34
C PRO A 240 31.75 -18.72 10.40
N ASP A 241 32.39 -19.75 10.95
CA ASP A 241 33.16 -20.73 10.16
C ASP A 241 32.25 -21.61 9.29
N ILE A 242 31.06 -21.98 9.80
CA ILE A 242 30.06 -22.74 9.04
C ILE A 242 29.54 -21.92 7.86
N VAL A 243 29.22 -20.64 8.07
CA VAL A 243 28.77 -19.73 7.00
C VAL A 243 29.88 -19.57 5.96
N GLN A 244 31.12 -19.33 6.38
CA GLN A 244 32.25 -19.21 5.47
C GLN A 244 32.46 -20.49 4.66
N LYS A 245 32.36 -21.68 5.28
CA LYS A 245 32.41 -22.98 4.59
C LYS A 245 31.38 -23.09 3.47
N TYR A 246 30.15 -22.65 3.68
CA TYR A 246 29.11 -22.68 2.63
C TYR A 246 29.29 -21.60 1.57
N MET A 247 29.77 -20.41 1.94
CA MET A 247 30.21 -19.41 0.98
C MET A 247 31.34 -19.96 0.10
N ASP A 248 32.32 -20.66 0.67
CA ASP A 248 33.43 -21.27 -0.07
C ASP A 248 32.96 -22.38 -1.03
N LYS A 249 31.93 -23.15 -0.66
CA LYS A 249 31.29 -24.11 -1.57
C LYS A 249 30.62 -23.41 -2.76
N VAL A 250 29.91 -22.31 -2.50
CA VAL A 250 29.33 -21.47 -3.55
C VAL A 250 30.44 -20.93 -4.45
N ASN A 251 31.47 -20.30 -3.86
CA ASN A 251 32.66 -19.78 -4.54
C ASN A 251 33.30 -20.81 -5.46
N ALA A 252 33.52 -22.04 -4.98
CA ALA A 252 34.09 -23.11 -5.78
C ALA A 252 33.20 -23.51 -6.98
N LYS A 253 31.87 -23.45 -6.84
CA LYS A 253 30.93 -23.79 -7.92
C LYS A 253 30.81 -22.69 -8.97
N ILE A 254 30.80 -21.41 -8.57
CA ILE A 254 30.45 -20.30 -9.47
C ILE A 254 31.58 -19.28 -9.71
N GLY A 255 32.75 -19.47 -9.09
CA GLY A 255 33.92 -18.60 -9.30
C GLY A 255 33.82 -17.25 -8.61
N THR A 256 33.04 -17.14 -7.54
CA THR A 256 32.92 -15.94 -6.69
C THR A 256 33.91 -16.00 -5.52
N ASP A 257 33.95 -14.96 -4.69
CA ASP A 257 34.76 -14.90 -3.46
C ASP A 257 33.92 -14.36 -2.29
N TYR A 258 32.70 -14.86 -2.07
CA TYR A 258 31.88 -14.46 -0.92
C TYR A 258 32.59 -14.76 0.42
N LYS A 259 32.57 -13.80 1.33
CA LYS A 259 33.09 -13.88 2.69
C LYS A 259 32.10 -13.27 3.67
N LEU A 260 32.30 -13.52 4.97
CA LEU A 260 31.52 -12.87 6.03
C LEU A 260 31.54 -11.33 5.90
N PHE A 261 32.72 -10.81 5.56
CA PHE A 261 33.01 -9.43 5.22
C PHE A 261 33.90 -9.44 3.98
N ASN A 262 33.49 -8.83 2.87
CA ASN A 262 34.37 -8.62 1.72
C ASN A 262 34.73 -7.16 1.57
N TYR A 263 36.01 -6.96 1.32
CA TYR A 263 36.58 -5.72 0.87
C TYR A 263 36.49 -5.56 -0.65
N TYR A 264 36.21 -4.34 -1.12
CA TYR A 264 36.34 -3.91 -2.50
C TYR A 264 36.96 -2.51 -2.56
N GLY A 265 37.83 -2.26 -3.53
CA GLY A 265 38.51 -0.99 -3.75
C GLY A 265 40.03 -1.08 -3.65
N ALA A 266 40.68 0.07 -3.46
CA ALA A 266 42.12 0.19 -3.64
C ALA A 266 42.86 -0.66 -2.60
N ALA A 267 43.89 -1.40 -3.02
CA ALA A 267 44.68 -2.21 -2.09
C ALA A 267 45.37 -1.37 -0.99
N ASP A 268 45.61 -0.09 -1.27
CA ASP A 268 46.19 0.91 -0.37
C ASP A 268 45.17 2.00 0.03
N ALA A 269 43.88 1.68 0.10
CA ALA A 269 42.84 2.63 0.51
C ALA A 269 43.14 3.30 1.87
N GLU A 270 42.87 4.60 1.94
CA GLU A 270 43.05 5.41 3.16
C GLU A 270 41.70 5.69 3.84
N THR A 271 40.61 5.74 3.08
CA THR A 271 39.23 5.85 3.62
C THR A 271 38.41 4.64 3.20
N VAL A 272 37.77 4.00 4.16
CA VAL A 272 36.92 2.83 3.92
C VAL A 272 35.52 3.04 4.47
N ILE A 273 34.50 2.74 3.66
CA ILE A 273 33.11 2.65 4.11
C ILE A 273 32.83 1.23 4.62
N VAL A 274 32.11 1.07 5.73
CA VAL A 274 31.51 -0.19 6.18
C VAL A 274 29.99 -0.07 6.05
N ALA A 275 29.38 -0.94 5.24
CA ALA A 275 27.96 -0.84 4.94
C ALA A 275 27.32 -2.22 4.67
N MET A 276 25.99 -2.25 4.67
CA MET A 276 25.18 -3.47 4.54
C MET A 276 24.02 -3.24 3.58
N GLY A 277 23.58 -4.29 2.87
CA GLY A 277 22.48 -4.21 1.92
C GLY A 277 22.85 -3.54 0.59
N SER A 278 21.84 -3.01 -0.11
CA SER A 278 21.94 -2.66 -1.53
C SER A 278 22.88 -1.50 -1.82
N VAL A 279 23.13 -0.64 -0.83
CA VAL A 279 24.02 0.52 -0.99
C VAL A 279 25.42 0.10 -1.42
N ASN A 280 25.84 -1.12 -1.07
CA ASN A 280 27.16 -1.63 -1.39
C ASN A 280 27.44 -1.66 -2.89
N ASP A 281 26.45 -1.94 -3.73
CA ASP A 281 26.63 -1.93 -5.19
C ASP A 281 26.77 -0.50 -5.73
N THR A 282 26.04 0.46 -5.16
CA THR A 282 26.23 1.89 -5.46
C THR A 282 27.60 2.39 -4.99
N ILE A 283 28.09 1.93 -3.83
CA ILE A 283 29.41 2.28 -3.31
C ILE A 283 30.50 1.73 -4.21
N GLU A 284 30.42 0.45 -4.63
CA GLU A 284 31.39 -0.12 -5.57
C GLU A 284 31.44 0.65 -6.90
N GLU A 285 30.28 0.96 -7.48
CA GLU A 285 30.22 1.76 -8.71
C GLU A 285 30.85 3.16 -8.52
N THR A 286 30.68 3.75 -7.35
CA THR A 286 31.28 5.04 -7.00
C THR A 286 32.80 4.92 -6.79
N ILE A 287 33.27 3.83 -6.17
CA ILE A 287 34.69 3.54 -6.00
C ILE A 287 35.36 3.42 -7.36
N ASP A 288 34.78 2.68 -8.31
CA ASP A 288 35.32 2.54 -9.68
C ASP A 288 35.53 3.91 -10.34
N TYR A 289 34.59 4.84 -10.14
CA TYR A 289 34.68 6.21 -10.63
C TYR A 289 35.78 7.04 -9.93
N LEU A 290 35.95 6.89 -8.62
CA LEU A 290 36.94 7.63 -7.83
C LEU A 290 38.36 7.08 -8.02
N GLU A 291 38.53 5.77 -8.13
CA GLU A 291 39.81 5.12 -8.43
C GLU A 291 40.34 5.50 -9.81
N ALA A 292 39.45 5.64 -10.81
CA ALA A 292 39.83 6.16 -12.12
C ALA A 292 40.41 7.59 -12.05
N LYS A 293 40.18 8.32 -10.95
CA LYS A 293 40.76 9.64 -10.65
C LYS A 293 41.95 9.58 -9.69
N GLY A 294 42.37 8.38 -9.27
CA GLY A 294 43.51 8.15 -8.39
C GLY A 294 43.20 8.27 -6.89
N GLU A 295 41.92 8.30 -6.50
CA GLU A 295 41.53 8.33 -5.09
C GLU A 295 41.67 6.94 -4.44
N LYS A 296 42.07 6.94 -3.16
CA LYS A 296 42.39 5.72 -2.40
C LYS A 296 41.25 5.37 -1.46
N VAL A 297 40.18 4.82 -2.03
CA VAL A 297 38.92 4.55 -1.33
C VAL A 297 38.55 3.07 -1.42
N GLY A 298 37.76 2.59 -0.45
CA GLY A 298 37.28 1.22 -0.44
C GLY A 298 36.00 1.03 0.37
N VAL A 299 35.45 -0.17 0.32
CA VAL A 299 34.26 -0.58 1.09
C VAL A 299 34.45 -1.98 1.65
N VAL A 300 34.02 -2.18 2.91
CA VAL A 300 33.80 -3.50 3.48
C VAL A 300 32.29 -3.75 3.51
N LYS A 301 31.81 -4.67 2.68
CA LYS A 301 30.40 -5.08 2.72
C LYS A 301 30.17 -6.15 3.77
N VAL A 302 29.21 -5.91 4.65
CA VAL A 302 28.81 -6.86 5.70
C VAL A 302 27.80 -7.85 5.14
N ARG A 303 28.12 -9.15 5.16
CA ARG A 303 27.17 -10.22 4.82
C ARG A 303 26.63 -10.85 6.08
N LEU A 304 27.49 -11.47 6.88
CA LEU A 304 27.08 -12.05 8.15
C LEU A 304 27.11 -10.97 9.25
N TYR A 305 25.96 -10.36 9.51
CA TYR A 305 25.82 -9.36 10.58
C TYR A 305 25.74 -10.00 11.97
N ARG A 306 25.11 -11.17 12.09
CA ARG A 306 25.05 -11.94 13.34
C ARG A 306 25.31 -13.43 13.09
N PRO A 307 26.13 -14.11 13.91
CA PRO A 307 27.04 -13.54 14.92
C PRO A 307 28.11 -12.63 14.28
N PHE A 308 28.41 -11.50 14.93
CA PHE A 308 29.35 -10.52 14.39
C PHE A 308 30.80 -10.99 14.60
N CYS A 309 31.51 -11.33 13.52
CA CYS A 309 32.89 -11.81 13.59
C CYS A 309 33.89 -10.64 13.51
N ALA A 310 34.23 -10.05 14.66
CA ALA A 310 35.17 -8.92 14.75
C ALA A 310 36.51 -9.19 14.03
N LYS A 311 37.05 -10.41 14.15
CA LYS A 311 38.29 -10.81 13.47
C LYS A 311 38.16 -10.72 11.95
N ALA A 312 37.06 -11.23 11.38
CA ALA A 312 36.85 -11.21 9.93
C ALA A 312 36.68 -9.79 9.38
N LEU A 313 36.04 -8.89 10.13
CA LEU A 313 35.99 -7.46 9.80
C LEU A 313 37.40 -6.85 9.77
N VAL A 314 38.18 -7.06 10.84
CA VAL A 314 39.53 -6.49 10.97
C VAL A 314 40.47 -7.02 9.88
N ASP A 315 40.36 -8.31 9.53
CA ASP A 315 41.14 -8.92 8.46
C ASP A 315 40.77 -8.40 7.06
N ALA A 316 39.52 -7.94 6.87
CA ALA A 316 39.08 -7.35 5.60
C ALA A 316 39.59 -5.90 5.40
N LEU A 317 39.98 -5.20 6.47
CA LEU A 317 40.45 -3.82 6.38
C LEU A 317 41.91 -3.73 5.87
N PRO A 318 42.20 -2.94 4.82
CA PRO A 318 43.57 -2.66 4.39
C PRO A 318 44.41 -2.05 5.51
N ALA A 319 45.71 -2.38 5.57
CA ALA A 319 46.60 -1.84 6.60
C ALA A 319 46.82 -0.31 6.49
N SER A 320 46.52 0.28 5.33
CA SER A 320 46.67 1.71 5.01
C SER A 320 45.52 2.58 5.49
N VAL A 321 44.44 2.00 6.03
CA VAL A 321 43.24 2.73 6.43
C VAL A 321 43.57 3.77 7.51
N LYS A 322 43.13 5.01 7.27
CA LYS A 322 43.29 6.17 8.15
C LYS A 322 41.95 6.73 8.63
N LYS A 323 40.84 6.39 7.97
CA LYS A 323 39.48 6.80 8.33
C LYS A 323 38.47 5.72 7.96
N ILE A 324 37.49 5.47 8.84
CA ILE A 324 36.38 4.56 8.60
C ILE A 324 35.07 5.33 8.66
N GLU A 325 34.21 5.13 7.67
CA GLU A 325 32.85 5.66 7.62
C GLU A 325 31.89 4.48 7.75
N VAL A 326 30.98 4.48 8.72
CA VAL A 326 29.97 3.42 8.88
C VAL A 326 28.61 3.95 8.46
N LEU A 327 27.94 3.23 7.56
CA LEU A 327 26.61 3.60 7.07
C LEU A 327 25.55 2.64 7.60
N ASP A 328 24.64 3.17 8.40
CA ASP A 328 23.50 2.45 8.95
C ASP A 328 22.20 2.84 8.24
N ARG A 329 21.44 1.84 7.80
CA ARG A 329 20.13 2.04 7.18
C ARG A 329 19.01 2.01 8.21
N THR A 330 19.15 2.74 9.32
CA THR A 330 18.17 2.77 10.41
C THR A 330 18.30 4.06 11.22
N LYS A 331 17.43 4.25 12.21
CA LYS A 331 17.59 5.23 13.28
C LYS A 331 17.14 4.62 14.59
N GLU A 332 18.00 4.67 15.61
CA GLU A 332 17.63 4.35 17.00
C GLU A 332 17.61 5.67 17.81
N PRO A 333 16.46 6.34 17.98
CA PRO A 333 16.40 7.63 18.67
C PRO A 333 16.95 7.55 20.11
N GLY A 334 17.97 8.35 20.40
CA GLY A 334 18.60 8.40 21.72
C GLY A 334 19.72 7.38 21.96
N SER A 335 20.06 6.53 20.97
CA SER A 335 21.26 5.69 21.06
C SER A 335 22.54 6.52 20.92
N LEU A 336 23.68 5.96 21.35
CA LEU A 336 24.99 6.59 21.16
C LEU A 336 25.38 6.61 19.68
N HIS A 337 25.19 5.49 19.00
CA HIS A 337 25.35 5.29 17.55
C HIS A 337 24.33 4.24 17.09
N GLU A 338 24.16 4.09 15.78
CA GLU A 338 23.36 3.02 15.19
C GLU A 338 24.03 1.62 15.34
N PRO A 339 23.29 0.51 15.14
CA PRO A 339 23.77 -0.83 15.49
C PRO A 339 25.06 -1.27 14.80
N LEU A 340 25.21 -1.05 13.49
CA LEU A 340 26.45 -1.46 12.80
C LEU A 340 27.63 -0.60 13.24
N ALA A 341 27.44 0.70 13.42
CA ALA A 341 28.45 1.59 13.98
C ALA A 341 28.96 1.12 15.35
N LEU A 342 28.05 0.74 16.27
CA LEU A 342 28.43 0.20 17.58
C LEU A 342 29.28 -1.08 17.46
N ASP A 343 28.89 -2.00 16.57
CA ASP A 343 29.62 -3.26 16.37
C ASP A 343 31.01 -3.04 15.76
N VAL A 344 31.12 -2.12 14.80
CA VAL A 344 32.41 -1.74 14.19
C VAL A 344 33.31 -1.11 15.25
N ILE A 345 32.85 -0.09 15.98
CA ILE A 345 33.64 0.58 17.02
C ILE A 345 34.15 -0.42 18.07
N ALA A 346 33.29 -1.33 18.52
CA ALA A 346 33.67 -2.37 19.46
C ALA A 346 34.74 -3.33 18.88
N SER A 347 34.62 -3.68 17.60
CA SER A 347 35.52 -4.63 16.93
C SER A 347 36.93 -4.09 16.69
N LEU A 348 37.10 -2.77 16.63
CA LEU A 348 38.43 -2.16 16.43
C LEU A 348 39.26 -2.08 17.71
N LYS A 349 38.67 -2.27 18.90
CA LYS A 349 39.36 -2.18 20.19
C LYS A 349 40.45 -3.26 20.33
N GLY A 350 41.65 -2.85 20.77
CA GLY A 350 42.79 -3.74 20.90
C GLY A 350 43.44 -4.16 19.57
N THR A 351 43.00 -3.58 18.45
CA THR A 351 43.56 -3.85 17.11
C THR A 351 44.45 -2.71 16.65
N LYS A 352 45.18 -2.91 15.54
CA LYS A 352 45.99 -1.83 14.91
C LYS A 352 45.15 -0.63 14.42
N PHE A 353 43.83 -0.79 14.33
CA PHE A 353 42.89 0.24 13.88
C PHE A 353 42.20 0.97 15.03
N GLU A 354 42.52 0.68 16.30
CA GLU A 354 41.84 1.31 17.45
C GLU A 354 41.89 2.84 17.43
N ALA A 355 42.97 3.42 16.91
CA ALA A 355 43.16 4.86 16.81
C ALA A 355 42.63 5.47 15.49
N VAL A 356 42.10 4.66 14.58
CA VAL A 356 41.50 5.14 13.33
C VAL A 356 40.15 5.80 13.66
N PRO A 357 39.92 7.07 13.27
CA PRO A 357 38.63 7.73 13.45
C PRO A 357 37.52 6.97 12.73
N VAL A 358 36.39 6.79 13.43
CA VAL A 358 35.16 6.20 12.92
C VAL A 358 34.08 7.27 12.89
N PHE A 359 33.50 7.48 11.72
CA PHE A 359 32.42 8.43 11.46
C PHE A 359 31.16 7.61 11.16
N CYS A 360 30.01 8.04 11.66
CA CYS A 360 28.77 7.28 11.66
C CYS A 360 27.67 8.05 10.92
N GLY A 361 27.12 7.43 9.89
CA GLY A 361 26.15 8.04 9.00
C GLY A 361 24.88 7.23 8.89
N ARG A 362 23.74 7.92 8.81
CA ARG A 362 22.46 7.32 8.45
C ARG A 362 22.10 7.62 7.00
N TYR A 363 21.52 6.63 6.32
CA TYR A 363 21.08 6.75 4.93
C TYR A 363 19.83 5.92 4.65
N GLY A 364 19.15 6.20 3.54
CA GLY A 364 18.22 5.24 2.93
C GLY A 364 16.97 4.85 3.74
N LEU A 365 16.65 5.55 4.83
CA LEU A 365 15.44 5.31 5.63
C LEU A 365 14.19 5.40 4.75
N GLY A 366 13.30 4.42 4.85
CA GLY A 366 12.09 4.37 4.02
C GLY A 366 12.36 4.46 2.51
N SER A 367 13.40 3.78 2.01
CA SER A 367 13.90 3.86 0.62
C SER A 367 14.27 5.25 0.11
N LYS A 368 14.75 6.16 0.97
CA LYS A 368 15.36 7.41 0.51
C LYS A 368 16.47 7.12 -0.52
N ASP A 369 16.39 7.73 -1.70
CA ASP A 369 17.32 7.45 -2.79
C ASP A 369 18.75 7.84 -2.39
N THR A 370 19.68 6.89 -2.53
CA THR A 370 21.08 7.05 -2.13
C THR A 370 21.94 6.97 -3.38
N THR A 371 22.46 8.11 -3.81
CA THR A 371 23.09 8.29 -5.12
C THR A 371 24.62 8.36 -5.03
N PRO A 372 25.35 8.15 -6.14
CA PRO A 372 26.81 8.17 -6.16
C PRO A 372 27.44 9.45 -5.59
N ASN A 373 26.87 10.62 -5.89
CA ASN A 373 27.38 11.90 -5.36
C ASN A 373 27.24 12.02 -3.83
N GLN A 374 26.22 11.39 -3.24
CA GLN A 374 26.10 11.30 -1.79
C GLN A 374 27.20 10.41 -1.20
N ILE A 375 27.54 9.30 -1.87
CA ILE A 375 28.65 8.43 -1.45
C ILE A 375 30.00 9.14 -1.58
N VAL A 376 30.22 9.95 -2.62
CA VAL A 376 31.40 10.81 -2.72
C VAL A 376 31.49 11.74 -1.51
N ALA A 377 30.37 12.37 -1.11
CA ALA A 377 30.35 13.23 0.08
C ALA A 377 30.70 12.48 1.37
N VAL A 378 30.34 11.20 1.50
CA VAL A 378 30.77 10.34 2.62
C VAL A 378 32.29 10.13 2.60
N PHE A 379 32.86 9.73 1.46
CA PHE A 379 34.32 9.56 1.35
C PHE A 379 35.08 10.85 1.69
N HIS A 380 34.55 12.00 1.28
CA HIS A 380 35.15 13.32 1.48
C HIS A 380 34.78 13.98 2.82
N ASN A 381 33.99 13.35 3.69
CA ASN A 381 33.61 13.90 4.99
C ASN A 381 34.81 14.03 5.93
N ASP A 382 35.10 15.22 6.44
CA ASP A 382 36.24 15.47 7.34
C ASP A 382 35.84 16.13 8.67
N SER A 383 34.56 16.46 8.82
CA SER A 383 34.11 17.41 9.83
C SER A 383 32.87 16.97 10.61
N LYS A 384 32.12 15.97 10.14
CA LYS A 384 30.90 15.49 10.82
C LYS A 384 31.03 14.03 11.26
N PRO A 385 31.45 13.77 12.52
CA PRO A 385 31.52 12.41 13.08
C PRO A 385 30.17 11.68 13.10
N GLU A 386 29.08 12.44 13.23
CA GLU A 386 27.71 11.98 13.10
C GLU A 386 27.06 12.70 11.94
N PHE A 387 26.45 11.98 11.00
CA PHE A 387 25.88 12.60 9.81
C PHE A 387 24.66 11.89 9.24
N THR A 388 24.02 12.54 8.27
CA THR A 388 22.98 11.96 7.42
C THR A 388 23.28 12.25 5.95
N ILE A 389 22.79 11.40 5.04
CA ILE A 389 22.82 11.66 3.59
C ILE A 389 21.42 11.49 2.98
N GLY A 390 21.19 12.17 1.86
CA GLY A 390 19.94 12.10 1.11
C GLY A 390 18.84 13.05 1.59
N ILE A 391 19.11 13.87 2.61
CA ILE A 391 18.21 14.92 3.12
C ILE A 391 18.96 16.23 3.30
N THR A 392 18.22 17.34 3.40
CA THR A 392 18.76 18.61 3.91
C THR A 392 18.28 18.79 5.35
N ASP A 393 19.17 18.55 6.30
CA ASP A 393 18.92 18.76 7.72
C ASP A 393 19.49 20.11 8.15
N ASP A 394 18.65 21.15 8.06
CA ASP A 394 18.94 22.51 8.50
C ASP A 394 18.52 22.78 9.96
N VAL A 395 18.12 21.75 10.70
CA VAL A 395 17.73 21.84 12.11
C VAL A 395 18.87 21.36 13.00
N THR A 396 19.33 20.13 12.79
CA THR A 396 20.46 19.56 13.54
C THR A 396 21.78 19.61 12.79
N ASN A 397 21.78 20.08 11.53
CA ASN A 397 22.97 20.26 10.69
C ASN A 397 23.79 18.99 10.50
N LEU A 398 23.16 17.81 10.55
CA LEU A 398 23.83 16.51 10.39
C LEU A 398 24.03 16.14 8.92
N SER A 399 23.24 16.68 7.99
CA SER A 399 23.32 16.28 6.59
C SER A 399 24.61 16.71 5.91
N LEU A 400 25.22 15.84 5.10
CA LEU A 400 26.34 16.19 4.22
C LEU A 400 25.84 16.87 2.95
N ASP A 401 26.62 17.81 2.40
CA ASP A 401 26.38 18.37 1.06
C ASP A 401 26.87 17.37 0.01
N ALA A 402 25.94 16.87 -0.81
CA ALA A 402 26.23 15.88 -1.84
C ALA A 402 26.77 16.50 -3.14
N GLY A 403 26.80 17.83 -3.26
CA GLY A 403 27.17 18.51 -4.50
C GLY A 403 26.26 18.14 -5.69
N ALA A 404 26.76 18.36 -6.90
CA ALA A 404 26.01 18.08 -8.12
C ALA A 404 25.81 16.57 -8.36
N PRO A 405 24.67 16.14 -8.96
CA PRO A 405 24.48 14.76 -9.37
C PRO A 405 25.60 14.25 -10.28
N LEU A 406 25.97 12.97 -10.12
CA LEU A 406 27.03 12.31 -10.88
C LEU A 406 26.46 11.17 -11.73
N VAL A 407 27.06 10.94 -12.90
CA VAL A 407 26.82 9.76 -13.74
C VAL A 407 28.00 8.81 -13.60
N THR A 408 27.80 7.74 -12.83
CA THR A 408 28.81 6.68 -12.60
C THR A 408 28.45 5.37 -13.28
N THR A 409 27.29 5.30 -13.93
CA THR A 409 26.85 4.08 -14.64
C THR A 409 27.92 3.65 -15.66
N PRO A 410 28.19 2.35 -15.83
CA PRO A 410 29.21 1.88 -16.75
C PRO A 410 28.99 2.40 -18.18
N GLU A 411 30.09 2.77 -18.87
CA GLU A 411 30.04 3.21 -20.26
C GLU A 411 29.29 2.19 -21.16
N GLY A 412 28.41 2.71 -22.02
CA GLY A 412 27.54 1.90 -22.89
C GLY A 412 26.22 1.47 -22.24
N THR A 413 25.90 1.93 -21.03
CA THR A 413 24.59 1.72 -20.41
C THR A 413 23.55 2.69 -20.97
N THR A 414 22.41 2.17 -21.41
CA THR A 414 21.25 2.97 -21.85
C THR A 414 20.26 3.10 -20.70
N ASN A 415 19.99 4.34 -20.28
CA ASN A 415 19.06 4.69 -19.21
C ASN A 415 17.71 5.15 -19.82
N CYS A 416 16.60 4.52 -19.44
CA CYS A 416 15.27 4.84 -19.92
C CYS A 416 14.31 5.12 -18.75
N LYS A 417 13.51 6.20 -18.85
CA LYS A 417 12.52 6.57 -17.85
C LYS A 417 11.12 6.69 -18.46
N PHE A 418 10.11 6.16 -17.79
CA PHE A 418 8.72 6.17 -18.28
C PHE A 418 7.80 6.73 -17.21
N TRP A 419 7.03 7.75 -17.57
CA TRP A 419 6.06 8.40 -16.73
C TRP A 419 4.65 7.95 -17.15
N GLY A 420 4.03 7.12 -16.31
CA GLY A 420 2.69 6.57 -16.54
C GLY A 420 1.72 6.92 -15.42
N LEU A 421 0.44 6.66 -15.66
CA LEU A 421 -0.64 6.78 -14.69
C LEU A 421 -0.96 5.40 -14.09
N GLY A 422 -1.18 5.33 -12.78
CA GLY A 422 -1.58 4.09 -12.11
C GLY A 422 -2.80 3.45 -12.80
N ALA A 423 -2.62 2.19 -13.23
CA ALA A 423 -3.56 1.37 -14.02
C ALA A 423 -3.64 1.62 -15.55
N ASP A 424 -2.75 2.43 -16.15
CA ASP A 424 -2.66 2.60 -17.61
C ASP A 424 -1.91 1.46 -18.34
N GLY A 425 -1.24 0.59 -17.58
CA GLY A 425 -0.49 -0.56 -18.08
C GLY A 425 0.99 -0.31 -18.39
N THR A 426 1.53 0.89 -18.13
CA THR A 426 2.93 1.28 -18.38
C THR A 426 3.92 0.36 -17.66
N VAL A 427 3.76 0.18 -16.35
CA VAL A 427 4.60 -0.72 -15.54
C VAL A 427 4.61 -2.15 -16.09
N GLY A 428 3.43 -2.67 -16.48
CA GLY A 428 3.32 -4.01 -17.05
C GLY A 428 4.04 -4.16 -18.39
N ALA A 429 3.93 -3.15 -19.27
CA ALA A 429 4.69 -3.12 -20.52
C ALA A 429 6.21 -3.06 -20.25
N ASN A 430 6.65 -2.26 -19.29
CA ASN A 430 8.06 -2.14 -18.94
C ASN A 430 8.65 -3.42 -18.33
N LYS A 431 7.91 -4.11 -17.45
CA LYS A 431 8.27 -5.45 -16.97
C LYS A 431 8.41 -6.43 -18.14
N ASN A 432 7.53 -6.34 -19.13
CA ASN A 432 7.60 -7.17 -20.32
C ASN A 432 8.79 -6.81 -21.23
N SER A 433 9.08 -5.53 -21.45
CA SER A 433 10.23 -5.06 -22.22
C SER A 433 11.56 -5.53 -21.62
N ILE A 434 11.68 -5.45 -20.30
CA ILE A 434 12.83 -5.94 -19.54
C ILE A 434 13.04 -7.44 -19.78
N LYS A 435 11.98 -8.25 -19.73
CA LYS A 435 12.06 -9.69 -20.01
C LYS A 435 12.38 -9.97 -21.47
N ILE A 436 11.79 -9.25 -22.42
CA ILE A 436 12.10 -9.38 -23.85
C ILE A 436 13.60 -9.15 -24.10
N ILE A 437 14.15 -8.04 -23.58
CA ILE A 437 15.57 -7.72 -23.80
C ILE A 437 16.47 -8.68 -23.02
N GLY A 438 16.17 -8.93 -21.74
CA GLY A 438 16.99 -9.77 -20.86
C GLY A 438 17.05 -11.24 -21.31
N ASP A 439 15.92 -11.81 -21.72
CA ASP A 439 15.82 -13.23 -22.07
C ASP A 439 16.26 -13.54 -23.52
N ASN A 440 16.32 -12.55 -24.42
CA ASN A 440 16.61 -12.75 -25.84
C ASN A 440 17.92 -12.09 -26.32
N THR A 441 18.69 -11.46 -25.43
CA THR A 441 19.99 -10.85 -25.75
C THR A 441 21.04 -11.17 -24.70
N ASP A 442 22.30 -10.85 -24.97
CA ASP A 442 23.40 -10.97 -23.99
C ASP A 442 23.53 -9.77 -23.04
N MET A 443 22.65 -8.77 -23.15
CA MET A 443 22.70 -7.59 -22.27
C MET A 443 22.24 -7.93 -20.86
N TYR A 444 22.80 -7.21 -19.89
CA TYR A 444 22.22 -7.05 -18.57
C TYR A 444 21.03 -6.09 -18.67
N ALA A 445 19.97 -6.39 -17.94
CA ALA A 445 18.76 -5.61 -17.86
C ALA A 445 18.43 -5.38 -16.38
N GLN A 446 18.11 -4.13 -16.03
CA GLN A 446 17.68 -3.73 -14.69
C GLN A 446 16.40 -2.90 -14.81
N ALA A 447 15.40 -3.17 -13.96
CA ALA A 447 14.22 -2.34 -13.81
C ALA A 447 13.90 -2.06 -12.35
N TYR A 448 13.55 -0.80 -12.07
CA TYR A 448 12.94 -0.39 -10.82
C TYR A 448 11.68 0.42 -11.10
N PHE A 449 10.65 0.25 -10.28
CA PHE A 449 9.37 0.93 -10.44
C PHE A 449 9.08 1.71 -9.18
N ASP A 450 8.99 3.03 -9.33
CA ASP A 450 8.64 3.96 -8.27
C ASP A 450 7.13 4.31 -8.38
N TYR A 451 6.40 4.08 -7.30
CA TYR A 451 4.94 4.16 -7.26
C TYR A 451 4.49 5.23 -6.26
N ASP A 452 3.46 5.96 -6.64
CA ASP A 452 2.66 6.77 -5.73
C ASP A 452 1.88 5.87 -4.74
N SER A 453 1.63 6.38 -3.52
CA SER A 453 0.80 5.72 -2.50
C SER A 453 -0.67 5.63 -2.91
N LYS A 454 -1.11 6.46 -3.86
CA LYS A 454 -2.45 6.42 -4.43
C LYS A 454 -2.70 5.12 -5.19
N LYS A 455 -3.62 4.28 -4.67
CA LYS A 455 -3.96 2.95 -5.23
C LYS A 455 -4.38 2.99 -6.71
N SER A 456 -5.00 4.08 -7.18
CA SER A 456 -5.35 4.26 -8.59
C SER A 456 -5.13 5.71 -9.03
N GLY A 457 -4.64 5.89 -10.25
CA GLY A 457 -4.42 7.21 -10.86
C GLY A 457 -3.32 8.06 -10.21
N GLY A 458 -2.45 7.46 -9.39
CA GLY A 458 -1.19 8.08 -8.96
C GLY A 458 -0.16 8.08 -10.09
N VAL A 459 0.94 8.79 -9.90
CA VAL A 459 2.07 8.76 -10.85
C VAL A 459 2.83 7.45 -10.70
N THR A 460 3.30 6.90 -11.82
CA THR A 460 4.24 5.77 -11.83
C THR A 460 5.46 6.12 -12.65
N MET A 461 6.65 5.89 -12.10
CA MET A 461 7.92 6.12 -12.78
C MET A 461 8.66 4.80 -12.93
N SER A 462 8.88 4.36 -14.16
CA SER A 462 9.70 3.18 -14.43
C SER A 462 11.10 3.59 -14.81
N HIS A 463 12.11 3.00 -14.17
CA HIS A 463 13.53 3.23 -14.40
C HIS A 463 14.15 1.96 -14.97
N LEU A 464 14.55 1.98 -16.23
CA LEU A 464 15.08 0.83 -16.94
C LEU A 464 16.52 1.11 -17.36
N ARG A 465 17.42 0.14 -17.17
CA ARG A 465 18.81 0.21 -17.63
C ARG A 465 19.15 -1.04 -18.43
N PHE A 466 19.89 -0.85 -19.52
CA PHE A 466 20.40 -1.92 -20.36
C PHE A 466 21.87 -1.70 -20.68
N GLY A 467 22.70 -2.73 -20.57
CA GLY A 467 24.13 -2.60 -20.81
C GLY A 467 24.82 -3.93 -21.04
N LYS A 468 26.04 -3.89 -21.59
CA LYS A 468 26.88 -5.09 -21.79
C LYS A 468 27.69 -5.46 -20.54
N LYS A 469 27.75 -4.57 -19.55
CA LYS A 469 28.41 -4.77 -18.25
C LYS A 469 27.33 -4.98 -17.17
N PRO A 470 27.64 -5.69 -16.07
CA PRO A 470 26.76 -5.78 -14.91
C PRO A 470 26.33 -4.39 -14.44
N ILE A 471 25.06 -4.26 -14.05
CA ILE A 471 24.47 -2.99 -13.62
C ILE A 471 24.39 -3.00 -12.10
N LYS A 472 25.19 -2.15 -11.45
CA LYS A 472 25.26 -2.00 -9.98
C LYS A 472 24.46 -0.79 -9.45
N SER A 473 23.76 -0.11 -10.35
CA SER A 473 23.16 1.19 -10.09
C SER A 473 21.84 1.08 -9.28
N THR A 474 21.93 0.75 -7.99
CA THR A 474 20.77 0.58 -7.08
C THR A 474 20.20 1.93 -6.62
N TYR A 475 20.01 2.87 -7.54
CA TYR A 475 19.49 4.23 -7.34
C TYR A 475 18.66 4.67 -8.55
N LEU A 476 17.88 5.74 -8.43
CA LEU A 476 16.99 6.20 -9.50
C LEU A 476 17.73 6.84 -10.68
N ILE A 477 17.13 6.80 -11.88
CA ILE A 477 17.65 7.50 -13.06
C ILE A 477 17.29 8.99 -12.97
N LYS A 478 18.31 9.85 -13.00
CA LYS A 478 18.22 11.32 -13.10
C LYS A 478 18.77 11.89 -14.41
N THR A 479 19.46 11.05 -15.18
CA THR A 479 20.02 11.39 -16.49
C THR A 479 19.73 10.23 -17.44
N ALA A 480 18.84 10.44 -18.40
CA ALA A 480 18.24 9.41 -19.24
C ALA A 480 18.57 9.62 -20.72
N ASN A 481 18.78 8.52 -21.45
CA ASN A 481 18.89 8.51 -22.91
C ASN A 481 17.51 8.60 -23.59
N PHE A 482 16.48 8.09 -22.90
CA PHE A 482 15.11 8.08 -23.37
C PHE A 482 14.14 8.40 -22.23
N VAL A 483 13.19 9.31 -22.48
CA VAL A 483 12.06 9.57 -21.57
C VAL A 483 10.75 9.42 -22.34
N ALA A 484 9.78 8.72 -21.76
CA ALA A 484 8.42 8.68 -22.27
C ALA A 484 7.43 9.28 -21.26
N CYS A 485 6.48 10.06 -21.77
CA CYS A 485 5.37 10.63 -21.04
C CYS A 485 4.06 10.06 -21.59
N HIS A 486 3.42 9.17 -20.83
CA HIS A 486 2.21 8.48 -21.27
C HIS A 486 0.92 9.24 -20.92
N ASN A 487 1.02 10.31 -20.14
CA ASN A 487 -0.10 11.19 -19.79
C ASN A 487 0.25 12.65 -20.07
N PRO A 488 -0.41 13.32 -21.03
CA PRO A 488 -0.02 14.66 -21.47
C PRO A 488 -0.14 15.72 -20.37
N SER A 489 -0.99 15.50 -19.35
CA SER A 489 -1.13 16.44 -18.22
C SER A 489 0.16 16.59 -17.40
N TYR A 490 1.10 15.65 -17.51
CA TYR A 490 2.33 15.65 -16.73
C TYR A 490 3.34 16.67 -17.26
N ILE A 491 3.27 17.09 -18.53
CA ILE A 491 4.25 17.98 -19.15
C ILE A 491 4.34 19.36 -18.47
N ARG A 492 3.26 19.80 -17.82
CA ARG A 492 3.21 21.05 -17.03
C ARG A 492 3.44 20.83 -15.53
N LYS A 493 3.46 19.58 -15.06
CA LYS A 493 3.50 19.22 -13.63
C LYS A 493 4.85 18.72 -13.17
N PHE A 494 5.66 18.12 -14.06
CA PHE A 494 6.92 17.48 -13.70
C PHE A 494 8.06 17.89 -14.62
N ASN A 495 9.24 18.06 -14.03
CA ASN A 495 10.50 18.23 -14.76
C ASN A 495 11.03 16.89 -15.28
N MET A 496 10.39 16.35 -16.31
CA MET A 496 10.76 15.05 -16.90
C MET A 496 11.70 15.16 -18.10
N VAL A 497 11.52 16.20 -18.93
CA VAL A 497 12.26 16.36 -20.19
C VAL A 497 13.68 16.84 -19.90
N GLN A 498 13.83 17.59 -18.81
CA GLN A 498 15.09 18.16 -18.33
C GLN A 498 16.08 17.09 -17.79
N GLU A 499 15.64 15.84 -17.66
CA GLU A 499 16.49 14.70 -17.31
C GLU A 499 17.07 14.00 -18.55
N ILE A 500 16.77 14.44 -19.78
CA ILE A 500 17.24 13.80 -21.02
C ILE A 500 18.60 14.34 -21.44
N VAL A 501 19.56 13.47 -21.75
CA VAL A 501 20.87 13.89 -22.28
C VAL A 501 20.77 14.56 -23.66
N ASP A 502 21.79 15.35 -24.02
CA ASP A 502 21.94 15.92 -25.37
C ASP A 502 21.77 14.84 -26.47
N GLY A 503 20.91 15.12 -27.44
CA GLY A 503 20.59 14.18 -28.52
C GLY A 503 19.74 12.97 -28.10
N GLY A 504 19.33 12.87 -26.84
CA GLY A 504 18.42 11.84 -26.35
C GLY A 504 17.02 11.95 -26.96
N SER A 505 16.14 11.00 -26.64
CA SER A 505 14.80 10.91 -27.23
C SER A 505 13.68 11.13 -26.22
N PHE A 506 12.66 11.88 -26.63
CA PHE A 506 11.45 12.12 -25.85
C PHE A 506 10.21 11.62 -26.60
N LEU A 507 9.40 10.77 -25.97
CA LEU A 507 8.10 10.33 -26.50
C LEU A 507 6.96 10.91 -25.66
N LEU A 508 6.03 11.61 -26.29
CA LEU A 508 4.81 12.12 -25.65
C LEU A 508 3.55 11.46 -26.23
N ASN A 509 2.79 10.79 -25.38
CA ASN A 509 1.44 10.34 -25.70
C ASN A 509 0.45 11.50 -25.51
N CYS A 510 -0.10 12.05 -26.59
CA CYS A 510 -1.04 13.16 -26.52
C CYS A 510 -2.06 13.14 -27.68
N PRO A 511 -3.21 13.81 -27.54
CA PRO A 511 -4.17 13.96 -28.64
C PRO A 511 -3.84 15.12 -29.59
N TRP A 512 -2.75 15.84 -29.35
CA TRP A 512 -2.37 17.08 -30.03
C TRP A 512 -1.78 16.82 -31.43
N SER A 513 -2.08 17.70 -32.39
CA SER A 513 -1.35 17.74 -33.66
C SER A 513 0.00 18.43 -33.50
N VAL A 514 0.85 18.40 -34.53
CA VAL A 514 2.14 19.11 -34.51
C VAL A 514 1.94 20.62 -34.31
N GLU A 515 0.88 21.19 -34.90
CA GLU A 515 0.54 22.60 -34.78
C GLU A 515 0.10 22.97 -33.35
N ASP A 516 -0.62 22.07 -32.67
CA ASP A 516 -1.08 22.28 -31.29
C ASP A 516 0.09 22.37 -30.29
N LEU A 517 1.24 21.75 -30.59
CA LEU A 517 2.41 21.72 -29.69
C LEU A 517 2.95 23.10 -29.34
N GLU A 518 2.81 24.07 -30.25
CA GLU A 518 3.23 25.45 -29.99
C GLU A 518 2.43 26.09 -28.86
N LYS A 519 1.19 25.65 -28.62
CA LYS A 519 0.37 26.15 -27.52
C LYS A 519 0.52 25.32 -26.25
N GLU A 520 0.59 24.00 -26.40
CA GLU A 520 0.42 23.08 -25.27
C GLU A 520 1.74 22.75 -24.54
N ILE A 521 2.90 22.81 -25.21
CA ILE A 521 4.21 22.55 -24.59
C ILE A 521 4.71 23.80 -23.84
N PRO A 522 5.11 23.71 -22.56
CA PRO A 522 5.66 24.83 -21.81
C PRO A 522 6.98 25.36 -22.38
N GLY A 523 7.21 26.67 -22.29
CA GLY A 523 8.41 27.31 -22.85
C GLY A 523 9.74 26.78 -22.31
N GLN A 524 9.85 26.38 -21.04
CA GLN A 524 11.05 25.73 -20.50
C GLN A 524 11.31 24.34 -21.09
N VAL A 525 10.25 23.60 -21.44
CA VAL A 525 10.36 22.30 -22.11
C VAL A 525 10.76 22.50 -23.56
N LYS A 526 10.13 23.47 -24.26
CA LYS A 526 10.51 23.85 -25.63
C LYS A 526 11.97 24.22 -25.74
N LYS A 527 12.43 25.10 -24.85
CA LYS A 527 13.81 25.58 -24.80
C LYS A 527 14.79 24.43 -24.57
N TYR A 528 14.50 23.54 -23.61
CA TYR A 528 15.34 22.38 -23.35
C TYR A 528 15.42 21.45 -24.57
N ILE A 529 14.29 21.14 -25.20
CA ILE A 529 14.24 20.31 -26.42
C ILE A 529 15.13 20.91 -27.53
N TYR A 530 15.07 22.23 -27.73
CA TYR A 530 15.88 22.93 -28.71
C TYR A 530 17.38 22.93 -28.36
N ASP A 531 17.73 23.41 -27.16
CA ASP A 531 19.13 23.62 -26.73
C ASP A 531 19.90 22.29 -26.68
N HIS A 532 19.24 21.22 -26.24
CA HIS A 532 19.83 19.88 -26.10
C HIS A 532 19.61 18.98 -27.32
N LYS A 533 19.03 19.52 -28.42
CA LYS A 533 18.81 18.79 -29.68
C LYS A 533 18.06 17.47 -29.49
N ILE A 534 17.01 17.51 -28.65
CA ILE A 534 16.26 16.32 -28.28
C ILE A 534 15.46 15.80 -29.47
N ASN A 535 15.51 14.50 -29.72
CA ASN A 535 14.68 13.83 -30.69
C ASN A 535 13.25 13.68 -30.14
N PHE A 536 12.36 14.60 -30.51
CA PHE A 536 10.99 14.64 -29.99
C PHE A 536 10.01 13.86 -30.88
N TYR A 537 9.23 12.98 -30.26
CA TYR A 537 8.19 12.18 -30.89
C TYR A 537 6.84 12.35 -30.20
N ILE A 538 5.76 12.38 -30.98
CA ILE A 538 4.39 12.37 -30.48
C ILE A 538 3.59 11.18 -31.02
N MET A 539 2.60 10.73 -30.25
CA MET A 539 1.65 9.69 -30.64
C MET A 539 0.32 9.84 -29.90
N ASN A 540 -0.80 9.48 -30.53
CA ASN A 540 -2.10 9.40 -29.86
C ASN A 540 -2.49 7.94 -29.57
N GLY A 541 -1.93 7.37 -28.50
CA GLY A 541 -2.14 5.99 -28.10
C GLY A 541 -3.61 5.67 -27.79
N SER A 542 -4.36 6.62 -27.23
CA SER A 542 -5.79 6.43 -26.90
C SER A 542 -6.66 6.31 -28.14
N LYS A 543 -6.43 7.15 -29.16
CA LYS A 543 -7.12 7.04 -30.45
C LYS A 543 -6.79 5.71 -31.14
N ILE A 544 -5.51 5.37 -31.23
CA ILE A 544 -5.06 4.10 -31.84
C ILE A 544 -5.66 2.91 -31.09
N GLY A 545 -5.70 2.95 -29.75
CA GLY A 545 -6.30 1.91 -28.92
C GLY A 545 -7.78 1.66 -29.26
N VAL A 546 -8.55 2.71 -29.54
CA VAL A 546 -9.94 2.59 -30.01
C VAL A 546 -9.99 1.96 -31.42
N GLU A 547 -9.17 2.45 -32.34
CA GLU A 547 -9.14 1.99 -33.75
C GLU A 547 -8.75 0.50 -33.86
N VAL A 548 -7.82 0.02 -33.04
CA VAL A 548 -7.38 -1.38 -33.03
C VAL A 548 -8.21 -2.29 -32.11
N GLY A 549 -9.21 -1.74 -31.42
CA GLY A 549 -10.14 -2.50 -30.57
C GLY A 549 -9.62 -2.85 -29.17
N MET A 550 -8.58 -2.17 -28.68
CA MET A 550 -8.05 -2.27 -27.32
C MET A 550 -8.77 -1.34 -26.32
N GLY A 551 -9.45 -0.32 -26.82
CA GLY A 551 -10.15 0.70 -26.02
C GLY A 551 -9.27 1.90 -25.67
N PRO A 552 -9.85 2.96 -25.08
CA PRO A 552 -9.17 4.26 -24.93
C PRO A 552 -8.11 4.31 -23.82
N THR A 553 -8.13 3.35 -22.89
CA THR A 553 -7.23 3.31 -21.71
C THR A 553 -6.09 2.31 -21.84
N ARG A 554 -6.13 1.40 -22.83
CA ARG A 554 -5.13 0.34 -23.04
C ARG A 554 -4.10 0.78 -24.08
N ILE A 555 -3.24 1.72 -23.67
CA ILE A 555 -2.18 2.32 -24.52
C ILE A 555 -0.85 1.58 -24.45
N ASN A 556 -0.68 0.71 -23.45
CA ASN A 556 0.58 0.08 -23.08
C ASN A 556 1.32 -0.63 -24.23
N THR A 557 0.65 -1.48 -25.01
CA THR A 557 1.26 -2.26 -26.09
C THR A 557 1.71 -1.37 -27.25
N ILE A 558 0.93 -0.32 -27.53
CA ILE A 558 1.19 0.65 -28.60
C ILE A 558 2.46 1.46 -28.25
N LEU A 559 2.51 2.00 -27.03
CA LEU A 559 3.63 2.81 -26.56
C LEU A 559 4.91 1.97 -26.31
N GLN A 560 4.75 0.70 -25.94
CA GLN A 560 5.88 -0.24 -25.88
C GLN A 560 6.53 -0.45 -27.25
N SER A 561 5.72 -0.59 -28.30
CA SER A 561 6.22 -0.73 -29.68
C SER A 561 6.94 0.53 -30.16
N ALA A 562 6.40 1.71 -29.82
CA ALA A 562 7.05 2.99 -30.07
C ALA A 562 8.42 3.09 -29.37
N PHE A 563 8.51 2.67 -28.10
CA PHE A 563 9.78 2.64 -27.36
C PHE A 563 10.86 1.82 -28.07
N PHE A 564 10.56 0.59 -28.49
CA PHE A 564 11.53 -0.23 -29.22
C PHE A 564 11.93 0.38 -30.56
N THR A 565 10.97 1.00 -31.26
CA THR A 565 11.22 1.66 -32.54
C THR A 565 12.11 2.89 -32.41
N ILE A 566 11.96 3.68 -31.34
CA ILE A 566 12.73 4.92 -31.13
C ILE A 566 14.14 4.62 -30.62
N THR A 567 14.24 3.71 -29.65
CA THR A 567 15.49 3.51 -28.90
C THR A 567 16.48 2.61 -29.61
N GLU A 568 16.01 1.73 -30.49
CA GLU A 568 16.84 0.77 -31.25
C GLU A 568 17.83 -0.01 -30.35
N ILE A 569 17.48 -0.23 -29.07
CA ILE A 569 18.29 -1.02 -28.11
C ILE A 569 18.55 -2.43 -28.64
N ILE A 570 17.60 -2.94 -29.41
CA ILE A 570 17.73 -4.12 -30.26
C ILE A 570 17.20 -3.77 -31.66
N PRO A 571 17.57 -4.52 -32.72
CA PRO A 571 17.05 -4.28 -34.06
C PRO A 571 15.51 -4.27 -34.10
N LYS A 572 14.93 -3.31 -34.81
CA LYS A 572 13.46 -3.10 -34.87
C LYS A 572 12.70 -4.37 -35.24
N GLU A 573 13.16 -5.10 -36.25
CA GLU A 573 12.51 -6.33 -36.72
C GLU A 573 12.46 -7.41 -35.62
N ASP A 574 13.55 -7.57 -34.88
CA ASP A 574 13.64 -8.50 -33.75
C ASP A 574 12.74 -8.07 -32.60
N ALA A 575 12.72 -6.77 -32.26
CA ALA A 575 11.85 -6.24 -31.22
C ALA A 575 10.37 -6.56 -31.50
N LEU A 576 9.90 -6.24 -32.71
CA LEU A 576 8.51 -6.46 -33.10
C LEU A 576 8.17 -7.96 -33.10
N LYS A 577 9.10 -8.81 -33.55
CA LYS A 577 8.94 -10.26 -33.48
C LYS A 577 8.81 -10.74 -32.02
N PHE A 578 9.74 -10.36 -31.14
CA PHE A 578 9.71 -10.80 -29.75
C PHE A 578 8.48 -10.28 -28.99
N MET A 579 8.01 -9.06 -29.30
CA MET A 579 6.75 -8.55 -28.77
C MET A 579 5.55 -9.40 -29.21
N LYS A 580 5.47 -9.77 -30.50
CA LYS A 580 4.39 -10.62 -31.02
C LYS A 580 4.42 -12.03 -30.43
N ASP A 581 5.61 -12.61 -30.25
CA ASP A 581 5.82 -13.90 -29.60
C ASP A 581 5.42 -13.85 -28.10
N ALA A 582 5.78 -12.77 -27.40
CA ALA A 582 5.37 -12.54 -26.02
C ALA A 582 3.85 -12.37 -25.88
N ALA A 583 3.21 -11.65 -26.81
CA ALA A 583 1.76 -11.52 -26.85
C ALA A 583 1.06 -12.88 -27.09
N GLN A 584 1.59 -13.72 -27.99
CA GLN A 584 1.09 -15.08 -28.22
C GLN A 584 1.23 -15.95 -26.96
N LYS A 585 2.39 -15.92 -26.30
CA LYS A 585 2.64 -16.69 -25.07
C LYS A 585 1.72 -16.26 -23.92
N THR A 586 1.51 -14.94 -23.77
CA THR A 586 0.74 -14.37 -22.66
C THR A 586 -0.77 -14.47 -22.88
N TYR A 587 -1.24 -14.19 -24.10
CA TYR A 587 -2.65 -14.04 -24.42
C TYR A 587 -3.24 -15.16 -25.27
N GLY A 588 -2.45 -16.11 -25.77
CA GLY A 588 -2.97 -17.24 -26.56
C GLY A 588 -4.05 -18.05 -25.82
N ARG A 589 -3.91 -18.19 -24.50
CA ARG A 589 -4.93 -18.82 -23.64
C ARG A 589 -6.21 -18.00 -23.47
N LYS A 590 -6.24 -16.73 -23.88
CA LYS A 590 -7.41 -15.83 -23.83
C LYS A 590 -8.19 -15.79 -25.16
N GLY A 591 -7.69 -16.48 -26.19
CA GLY A 591 -8.32 -16.55 -27.51
C GLY A 591 -7.58 -15.74 -28.57
N GLN A 592 -7.68 -16.17 -29.82
CA GLN A 592 -6.92 -15.61 -30.95
C GLN A 592 -7.27 -14.15 -31.24
N ASP A 593 -8.54 -13.73 -31.07
CA ASP A 593 -8.96 -12.34 -31.23
C ASP A 593 -8.18 -11.37 -30.31
N VAL A 594 -7.92 -11.77 -29.06
CA VAL A 594 -7.13 -10.96 -28.11
C VAL A 594 -5.69 -10.85 -28.59
N VAL A 595 -5.11 -11.93 -29.10
CA VAL A 595 -3.74 -11.93 -29.64
C VAL A 595 -3.64 -11.03 -30.87
N GLU A 596 -4.56 -11.16 -31.82
CA GLU A 596 -4.58 -10.36 -33.05
C GLU A 596 -4.76 -8.87 -32.78
N LYS A 597 -5.60 -8.49 -31.80
CA LYS A 597 -5.72 -7.10 -31.33
C LYS A 597 -4.39 -6.57 -30.81
N ASN A 598 -3.64 -7.37 -30.05
CA ASN A 598 -2.31 -6.98 -29.59
C ASN A 598 -1.31 -6.87 -30.77
N TRP A 599 -1.32 -7.80 -31.72
CA TRP A 599 -0.47 -7.71 -32.92
C TRP A 599 -0.74 -6.44 -33.74
N LYS A 600 -2.02 -6.10 -33.97
CA LYS A 600 -2.41 -4.85 -34.62
C LYS A 600 -1.94 -3.62 -33.83
N ALA A 601 -2.02 -3.65 -32.50
CA ALA A 601 -1.53 -2.59 -31.65
C ALA A 601 0.01 -2.42 -31.73
N ILE A 602 0.76 -3.54 -31.80
CA ILE A 602 2.22 -3.55 -31.99
C ILE A 602 2.57 -2.92 -33.33
N ASP A 603 1.93 -3.36 -34.41
CA ASP A 603 2.18 -2.85 -35.76
C ASP A 603 1.83 -1.35 -35.86
N ALA A 604 0.69 -0.94 -35.29
CA ALA A 604 0.27 0.45 -35.26
C ALA A 604 1.23 1.36 -34.47
N GLY A 605 1.81 0.86 -33.37
CA GLY A 605 2.78 1.61 -32.57
C GLY A 605 4.15 1.77 -33.24
N ALA A 606 4.49 0.91 -34.22
CA ALA A 606 5.74 0.97 -34.98
C ALA A 606 5.60 1.70 -36.33
N ASP A 607 4.37 2.04 -36.74
CA ASP A 607 4.04 2.70 -38.00
C ASP A 607 4.42 4.20 -37.93
N PRO A 608 5.29 4.70 -38.84
CA PRO A 608 5.64 6.12 -38.92
C PRO A 608 4.44 7.08 -39.11
N LYS A 609 3.28 6.59 -39.59
CA LYS A 609 2.06 7.39 -39.68
C LYS A 609 1.48 7.77 -38.32
N ASN A 610 1.72 6.94 -37.31
CA ASN A 610 1.21 7.11 -35.94
C ASN A 610 2.29 7.64 -34.99
N LEU A 611 3.55 7.26 -35.22
CA LEU A 611 4.72 7.72 -34.47
C LEU A 611 5.39 8.88 -35.23
N ILE A 612 5.02 10.10 -34.87
CA ILE A 612 5.44 11.30 -35.60
C ILE A 612 6.70 11.87 -34.94
N LYS A 613 7.80 11.96 -35.67
CA LYS A 613 8.97 12.75 -35.28
C LYS A 613 8.68 14.23 -35.54
N VAL A 614 8.81 15.06 -34.52
CA VAL A 614 8.52 16.50 -34.59
C VAL A 614 9.77 17.24 -35.07
N GLU A 615 9.65 18.02 -36.13
CA GLU A 615 10.67 18.98 -36.53
C GLU A 615 10.65 20.16 -35.56
N ILE A 616 11.77 20.39 -34.85
CA ILE A 616 11.83 21.38 -33.77
C ILE A 616 11.88 22.80 -34.35
N PRO A 617 10.91 23.68 -34.07
CA PRO A 617 10.92 25.05 -34.57
C PRO A 617 12.07 25.87 -33.98
N GLU A 618 12.67 26.76 -34.78
CA GLU A 618 13.71 27.68 -34.29
C GLU A 618 13.19 28.63 -33.21
N SER A 619 11.89 28.95 -33.22
CA SER A 619 11.24 29.78 -32.19
C SER A 619 11.34 29.21 -30.77
N TRP A 620 11.59 27.90 -30.62
CA TRP A 620 11.67 27.25 -29.31
C TRP A 620 12.93 27.63 -28.53
N LYS A 621 13.97 28.14 -29.19
CA LYS A 621 15.21 28.60 -28.54
C LYS A 621 14.98 29.73 -27.53
N ASP A 622 13.95 30.53 -27.77
CA ASP A 622 13.55 31.71 -26.99
C ASP A 622 12.38 31.39 -26.02
N GLY A 623 12.08 30.10 -25.81
CA GLY A 623 11.05 29.64 -24.87
C GLY A 623 11.30 30.17 -23.46
N LYS A 624 10.33 30.90 -22.90
CA LYS A 624 10.42 31.43 -21.53
C LYS A 624 10.07 30.35 -20.53
N ASP A 625 10.69 30.39 -19.37
CA ASP A 625 10.27 29.54 -18.25
C ASP A 625 8.89 30.00 -17.75
N GLU A 626 7.91 29.12 -17.89
CA GLU A 626 6.54 29.33 -17.41
C GLU A 626 6.34 28.78 -15.99
N GLY A 627 7.33 28.06 -15.44
CA GLY A 627 7.21 27.33 -14.18
C GLY A 627 6.39 26.03 -14.32
N LEU A 628 6.34 25.27 -13.23
CA LEU A 628 5.41 24.13 -13.09
C LEU A 628 4.08 24.61 -12.51
N ASP A 629 3.01 23.91 -12.87
CA ASP A 629 1.67 24.17 -12.34
C ASP A 629 1.57 23.65 -10.90
N PHE A 630 1.85 24.52 -9.93
CA PHE A 630 1.65 24.23 -8.51
C PHE A 630 0.27 24.66 -8.03
N THR A 631 -0.28 23.87 -7.11
CA THR A 631 -1.47 24.29 -6.37
C THR A 631 -1.07 25.42 -5.40
N VAL A 632 -1.78 26.55 -5.47
CA VAL A 632 -1.66 27.63 -4.48
C VAL A 632 -2.98 27.70 -3.72
N ALA A 633 -2.97 27.16 -2.51
CA ALA A 633 -4.12 27.15 -1.63
C ALA A 633 -4.33 28.55 -1.00
N LYS A 634 -5.59 28.97 -0.94
CA LYS A 634 -6.06 30.16 -0.24
C LYS A 634 -7.26 29.80 0.63
N GLY A 635 -7.41 30.46 1.77
CA GLY A 635 -8.54 30.24 2.68
C GLY A 635 -8.19 30.63 4.12
N ASP A 636 -9.17 30.49 5.01
CA ASP A 636 -9.07 30.95 6.39
C ASP A 636 -8.43 29.90 7.33
N ARG A 637 -8.44 28.62 6.93
CA ARG A 637 -7.83 27.49 7.67
C ARG A 637 -6.32 27.46 7.48
N LYS A 638 -5.59 28.29 8.23
CA LYS A 638 -4.14 28.46 8.07
C LYS A 638 -3.34 27.15 8.15
N ASP A 639 -3.77 26.21 9.00
CA ASP A 639 -3.16 24.89 9.16
C ASP A 639 -3.12 24.07 7.85
N VAL A 640 -4.26 23.93 7.17
CA VAL A 640 -4.33 23.19 5.89
C VAL A 640 -3.70 23.98 4.76
N ILE A 641 -3.85 25.31 4.74
CA ILE A 641 -3.26 26.17 3.71
C ILE A 641 -1.72 26.11 3.75
N ASP A 642 -1.13 26.25 4.94
CA ASP A 642 0.32 26.17 5.12
C ASP A 642 0.83 24.77 4.75
N PHE A 643 0.14 23.70 5.15
CA PHE A 643 0.50 22.34 4.76
C PHE A 643 0.42 22.12 3.25
N VAL A 644 -0.64 22.60 2.59
CA VAL A 644 -0.80 22.44 1.14
C VAL A 644 0.30 23.18 0.39
N ASN A 645 0.55 24.44 0.75
CA ASN A 645 1.52 25.28 0.06
C ASN A 645 2.97 24.87 0.34
N ASN A 646 3.28 24.44 1.57
CA ASN A 646 4.66 24.14 1.98
C ASN A 646 5.05 22.67 1.76
N ILE A 647 4.10 21.74 1.88
CA ILE A 647 4.34 20.28 1.82
C ILE A 647 3.63 19.65 0.61
N GLN A 648 2.30 19.69 0.58
CA GLN A 648 1.52 18.91 -0.40
C GLN A 648 1.87 19.26 -1.85
N ALA A 649 1.94 20.55 -2.17
CA ALA A 649 2.21 21.03 -3.53
C ALA A 649 3.57 20.53 -4.05
N LYS A 650 4.62 20.58 -3.21
CA LYS A 650 5.96 20.09 -3.56
C LYS A 650 5.98 18.57 -3.70
N VAL A 651 5.38 17.83 -2.77
CA VAL A 651 5.32 16.36 -2.84
C VAL A 651 4.53 15.91 -4.08
N ASN A 652 3.37 16.51 -4.35
CA ASN A 652 2.56 16.22 -5.54
C ASN A 652 3.30 16.52 -6.85
N ALA A 653 4.18 17.54 -6.86
CA ALA A 653 5.05 17.88 -7.99
C ALA A 653 6.32 17.00 -8.10
N GLN A 654 6.46 15.95 -7.28
CA GLN A 654 7.66 15.10 -7.21
C GLN A 654 8.92 15.84 -6.74
N GLU A 655 8.74 16.95 -5.99
CA GLU A 655 9.80 17.75 -5.38
C GLU A 655 9.88 17.54 -3.86
N GLY A 656 9.18 16.56 -3.31
CA GLY A 656 9.19 16.24 -1.87
C GLY A 656 10.59 15.92 -1.32
N ASN A 657 11.52 15.43 -2.15
CA ASN A 657 12.91 15.21 -1.75
C ASN A 657 13.70 16.51 -1.52
N ASN A 658 13.21 17.66 -1.99
CA ASN A 658 13.81 18.98 -1.78
C ASN A 658 13.34 19.64 -0.47
N LEU A 659 12.34 19.05 0.22
CA LEU A 659 11.91 19.50 1.53
C LEU A 659 13.04 19.32 2.54
N LYS A 660 13.26 20.35 3.35
CA LYS A 660 14.24 20.33 4.44
C LYS A 660 13.60 19.77 5.71
N VAL A 661 14.43 19.41 6.69
CA VAL A 661 13.94 18.99 8.01
C VAL A 661 13.12 20.10 8.66
N SER A 662 13.51 21.37 8.53
CA SER A 662 12.72 22.50 9.06
C SER A 662 11.34 22.66 8.42
N ASP A 663 11.18 22.28 7.14
CA ASP A 663 9.89 22.34 6.44
C ASP A 663 8.88 21.35 7.06
N VAL A 664 9.36 20.16 7.47
CA VAL A 664 8.52 19.09 8.04
C VAL A 664 8.50 19.05 9.56
N ALA A 665 9.38 19.80 10.23
CA ALA A 665 9.45 19.88 11.70
C ALA A 665 8.10 20.23 12.39
N PRO A 666 7.22 21.08 11.81
CA PRO A 666 5.90 21.33 12.37
C PRO A 666 5.00 20.07 12.47
N TYR A 667 5.33 19.00 11.75
CA TYR A 667 4.59 17.75 11.66
C TYR A 667 5.38 16.56 12.23
N THR A 668 6.34 16.82 13.14
CA THR A 668 7.27 15.80 13.64
C THR A 668 6.61 14.67 14.43
N ASP A 669 5.40 14.89 14.94
CA ASP A 669 4.59 13.88 15.65
C ASP A 669 3.75 13.02 14.69
N GLY A 670 3.86 13.28 13.37
CA GLY A 670 3.08 12.59 12.35
C GLY A 670 1.72 13.22 12.07
N SER A 671 1.32 14.27 12.81
CA SER A 671 0.02 14.92 12.61
C SER A 671 -0.03 15.66 11.27
N THR A 672 -1.18 15.58 10.60
CA THR A 672 -1.46 16.32 9.36
C THR A 672 -2.82 17.00 9.46
N PRO A 673 -3.02 18.17 8.83
CA PRO A 673 -4.30 18.86 8.89
C PRO A 673 -5.36 18.12 8.07
N SER A 674 -6.61 18.19 8.49
CA SER A 674 -7.76 17.65 7.77
C SER A 674 -8.07 18.47 6.49
N GLY A 675 -8.54 17.79 5.45
CA GLY A 675 -9.13 18.42 4.26
C GLY A 675 -8.14 18.82 3.15
N SER A 676 -6.88 18.36 3.19
CA SER A 676 -5.90 18.73 2.16
C SER A 676 -6.24 18.12 0.78
N SER A 677 -7.01 17.03 0.73
CA SER A 677 -7.41 16.39 -0.54
C SER A 677 -8.20 17.31 -1.48
N ALA A 678 -8.94 18.28 -0.93
CA ALA A 678 -9.75 19.23 -1.68
C ALA A 678 -8.90 20.13 -2.59
N TYR A 679 -7.60 20.24 -2.34
CA TYR A 679 -6.68 21.07 -3.11
C TYR A 679 -5.99 20.29 -4.25
N GLU A 680 -6.10 18.96 -4.30
CA GLU A 680 -5.36 18.18 -5.31
C GLU A 680 -5.87 18.35 -6.74
N LYS A 681 -7.21 18.39 -6.91
CA LYS A 681 -7.90 18.62 -8.19
C LYS A 681 -7.26 17.86 -9.35
N ARG A 682 -7.09 16.55 -9.15
CA ARG A 682 -6.18 15.67 -9.93
C ARG A 682 -6.48 15.65 -11.43
N GLY A 683 -7.74 15.75 -11.83
CA GLY A 683 -8.18 15.79 -13.23
C GLY A 683 -7.95 14.49 -13.99
N ILE A 684 -8.07 13.33 -13.32
CA ILE A 684 -7.68 12.02 -13.89
C ILE A 684 -8.80 11.28 -14.63
N ALA A 685 -10.05 11.75 -14.55
CA ALA A 685 -11.16 11.11 -15.25
C ALA A 685 -11.09 11.33 -16.76
N VAL A 686 -11.32 10.27 -17.53
CA VAL A 686 -11.55 10.37 -18.98
C VAL A 686 -12.92 11.01 -19.25
N ASN A 687 -13.93 10.57 -18.51
CA ASN A 687 -15.31 11.05 -18.60
C ASN A 687 -15.86 11.42 -17.22
N VAL A 688 -16.68 12.45 -17.15
CA VAL A 688 -17.39 12.92 -15.94
C VAL A 688 -18.90 12.94 -16.20
N PRO A 689 -19.75 12.80 -15.17
CA PRO A 689 -21.20 12.83 -15.37
C PRO A 689 -21.68 14.23 -15.77
N GLU A 690 -22.54 14.29 -16.78
CA GLU A 690 -23.30 15.48 -17.17
C GLU A 690 -24.76 15.29 -16.75
N TRP A 691 -25.30 16.29 -16.05
CA TRP A 691 -26.65 16.26 -15.52
C TRP A 691 -27.70 16.85 -16.48
N ASN A 692 -28.79 16.10 -16.70
CA ASN A 692 -30.00 16.56 -17.33
C ASN A 692 -31.08 16.88 -16.26
N PRO A 693 -31.36 18.17 -16.01
CA PRO A 693 -32.28 18.60 -14.96
C PRO A 693 -33.75 18.21 -15.21
N GLU A 694 -34.21 18.26 -16.47
CA GLU A 694 -35.63 18.07 -16.83
C GLU A 694 -36.15 16.67 -16.48
N LYS A 695 -35.23 15.70 -16.47
CA LYS A 695 -35.54 14.29 -16.26
C LYS A 695 -35.15 13.81 -14.87
N CYS A 696 -34.66 14.73 -14.02
CA CYS A 696 -34.22 14.43 -12.67
C CYS A 696 -35.41 14.33 -11.70
N ILE A 697 -35.47 13.24 -10.94
CA ILE A 697 -36.45 13.04 -9.88
C ILE A 697 -35.98 13.54 -8.51
N GLN A 698 -34.75 14.08 -8.42
CA GLN A 698 -34.16 14.65 -7.19
C GLN A 698 -34.06 13.66 -6.03
N CYS A 699 -33.71 12.41 -6.33
CA CYS A 699 -33.57 11.31 -5.36
C CYS A 699 -32.23 11.28 -4.61
N THR A 700 -31.24 12.05 -5.08
CA THR A 700 -29.86 12.15 -4.53
C THR A 700 -29.02 10.87 -4.49
N PHE A 701 -29.50 9.76 -5.08
CA PHE A 701 -28.76 8.47 -5.11
C PHE A 701 -27.37 8.59 -5.75
N CYS A 702 -27.23 9.45 -6.76
CA CYS A 702 -25.95 9.71 -7.42
C CYS A 702 -24.87 10.22 -6.45
N SER A 703 -25.26 11.00 -5.43
CA SER A 703 -24.34 11.52 -4.42
C SER A 703 -24.05 10.50 -3.32
N LEU A 704 -25.07 9.73 -2.92
CA LEU A 704 -24.92 8.65 -1.94
C LEU A 704 -23.83 7.66 -2.38
N VAL A 705 -23.93 7.16 -3.61
CA VAL A 705 -23.04 6.11 -4.11
C VAL A 705 -21.71 6.62 -4.64
N CYS A 706 -21.49 7.94 -4.66
CA CYS A 706 -20.24 8.48 -5.17
C CYS A 706 -19.10 8.14 -4.20
N PRO A 707 -18.10 7.36 -4.63
CA PRO A 707 -17.01 6.93 -3.75
C PRO A 707 -16.02 8.05 -3.41
N HIS A 708 -16.14 9.22 -4.04
CA HIS A 708 -15.20 10.34 -3.88
C HIS A 708 -15.88 11.65 -3.48
N ALA A 709 -17.19 11.63 -3.19
CA ALA A 709 -17.99 12.84 -2.93
C ALA A 709 -17.89 13.92 -4.05
N ALA A 710 -17.59 13.50 -5.28
CA ALA A 710 -17.39 14.38 -6.44
C ALA A 710 -18.70 14.81 -7.13
N ILE A 711 -19.86 14.30 -6.70
CA ILE A 711 -21.18 14.72 -7.16
C ILE A 711 -22.07 14.96 -5.95
N ARG A 712 -22.64 16.17 -5.84
CA ARG A 712 -23.39 16.63 -4.66
C ARG A 712 -24.72 17.27 -5.05
N PRO A 713 -25.80 17.06 -4.29
CA PRO A 713 -26.98 17.90 -4.40
C PRO A 713 -26.72 19.22 -3.70
N VAL A 714 -27.27 20.30 -4.24
CA VAL A 714 -27.24 21.63 -3.61
C VAL A 714 -28.64 22.21 -3.61
N ALA A 715 -29.04 22.78 -2.48
CA ALA A 715 -30.27 23.56 -2.33
C ALA A 715 -29.88 25.03 -2.17
N MET A 716 -30.49 25.90 -2.98
CA MET A 716 -30.20 27.33 -3.02
C MET A 716 -31.45 28.15 -2.81
N THR A 717 -31.32 29.25 -2.05
CA THR A 717 -32.36 30.29 -2.06
C THR A 717 -32.41 30.97 -3.43
N ALA A 718 -33.46 31.77 -3.69
CA ALA A 718 -33.56 32.54 -4.94
C ALA A 718 -32.34 33.47 -5.16
N ASP A 719 -31.84 34.10 -4.09
CA ASP A 719 -30.69 35.02 -4.15
C ASP A 719 -29.37 34.30 -4.42
N GLU A 720 -29.20 33.10 -3.86
CA GLU A 720 -28.03 32.26 -4.13
C GLU A 720 -28.07 31.71 -5.55
N ALA A 721 -29.22 31.23 -5.99
CA ALA A 721 -29.42 30.78 -7.37
C ALA A 721 -29.16 31.90 -8.39
N ALA A 722 -29.47 33.16 -8.06
CA ALA A 722 -29.18 34.30 -8.91
C ALA A 722 -27.68 34.65 -8.98
N LYS A 723 -26.88 34.23 -7.98
CA LYS A 723 -25.43 34.42 -7.92
C LYS A 723 -24.64 33.22 -8.46
N ALA A 724 -25.31 32.10 -8.72
CA ALA A 724 -24.69 30.90 -9.28
C ALA A 724 -24.07 31.18 -10.67
N PRO A 725 -23.00 30.47 -11.05
CA PRO A 725 -22.42 30.58 -12.39
C PRO A 725 -23.48 30.38 -13.49
N LYS A 726 -23.39 31.16 -14.57
CA LYS A 726 -24.43 31.25 -15.61
C LYS A 726 -24.79 29.89 -16.24
N ASP A 727 -23.80 29.01 -16.39
CA ASP A 727 -23.97 27.70 -17.01
C ASP A 727 -24.42 26.62 -16.01
N MET A 728 -24.48 26.96 -14.72
CA MET A 728 -24.98 26.06 -13.69
C MET A 728 -26.48 25.79 -13.88
N LYS A 729 -26.80 24.56 -14.25
CA LYS A 729 -28.20 24.12 -14.44
C LYS A 729 -28.91 24.06 -13.08
N LEU A 730 -30.13 24.59 -13.00
CA LEU A 730 -30.96 24.62 -11.78
C LEU A 730 -32.43 24.33 -12.10
N VAL A 731 -33.14 23.67 -11.17
CA VAL A 731 -34.59 23.44 -11.22
C VAL A 731 -35.22 23.76 -9.87
N ASP A 732 -36.55 23.82 -9.77
CA ASP A 732 -37.21 23.96 -8.46
C ASP A 732 -36.99 22.72 -7.60
N LEU A 733 -36.72 22.93 -6.31
CA LEU A 733 -36.59 21.84 -5.34
C LEU A 733 -37.96 21.23 -5.05
N LYS A 734 -38.16 20.00 -5.50
CA LYS A 734 -39.40 19.24 -5.27
C LYS A 734 -39.56 18.97 -3.77
N GLY A 735 -40.68 19.44 -3.22
CA GLY A 735 -41.04 19.30 -1.81
C GLY A 735 -40.62 20.46 -0.91
N MET A 736 -40.12 21.56 -1.47
CA MET A 736 -39.83 22.79 -0.73
C MET A 736 -39.87 24.02 -1.65
N ASP A 737 -40.96 24.79 -1.58
CA ASP A 737 -41.15 25.98 -2.43
C ASP A 737 -40.13 27.08 -2.09
N GLY A 738 -39.75 27.88 -3.09
CA GLY A 738 -38.79 28.98 -2.94
C GLY A 738 -37.31 28.56 -3.00
N TYR A 739 -37.02 27.26 -3.02
CA TYR A 739 -35.66 26.73 -3.20
C TYR A 739 -35.42 26.23 -4.62
N LYS A 740 -34.20 26.44 -5.12
CA LYS A 740 -33.65 25.80 -6.32
C LYS A 740 -32.79 24.60 -5.95
N PHE A 741 -32.76 23.62 -6.83
CA PHE A 741 -32.01 22.39 -6.72
C PHE A 741 -31.03 22.25 -7.89
N GLY A 742 -29.79 21.90 -7.57
CA GLY A 742 -28.76 21.52 -8.53
C GLY A 742 -28.13 20.19 -8.17
N ILE A 743 -27.65 19.46 -9.18
CA ILE A 743 -26.62 18.43 -9.02
C ILE A 743 -25.31 19.05 -9.52
N THR A 744 -24.35 19.23 -8.62
CA THR A 744 -23.01 19.75 -8.95
C THR A 744 -22.01 18.62 -9.06
N VAL A 745 -21.01 18.79 -9.92
CA VAL A 745 -19.96 17.80 -10.18
C VAL A 745 -18.60 18.49 -10.07
N SER A 746 -17.75 18.02 -9.17
CA SER A 746 -16.33 18.37 -9.19
C SER A 746 -15.67 17.63 -10.36
N ALA A 747 -15.51 18.31 -11.48
CA ALA A 747 -14.94 17.72 -12.69
C ALA A 747 -13.51 17.21 -12.47
N LEU A 748 -12.74 17.90 -11.62
CA LEU A 748 -11.33 17.61 -11.36
C LEU A 748 -11.10 16.55 -10.27
N ASP A 749 -12.07 16.30 -9.39
CA ASP A 749 -11.98 15.23 -8.38
C ASP A 749 -12.75 13.96 -8.77
N CYS A 750 -13.60 14.04 -9.79
CA CYS A 750 -14.27 12.87 -10.34
C CYS A 750 -13.24 11.86 -10.87
N THR A 751 -13.48 10.58 -10.60
CA THR A 751 -12.65 9.47 -11.10
C THR A 751 -13.26 8.78 -12.32
N GLY A 752 -14.43 9.24 -12.79
CA GLY A 752 -15.09 8.72 -13.99
C GLY A 752 -15.65 7.30 -13.85
N CYS A 753 -15.82 6.79 -12.62
CA CYS A 753 -16.26 5.42 -12.37
C CYS A 753 -17.67 5.10 -12.90
N GLY A 754 -18.54 6.10 -13.05
CA GLY A 754 -19.89 5.91 -13.57
C GLY A 754 -20.91 5.35 -12.57
N SER A 755 -20.54 5.08 -11.30
CA SER A 755 -21.46 4.54 -10.29
C SER A 755 -22.72 5.40 -10.11
N CYS A 756 -22.58 6.73 -10.19
CA CYS A 756 -23.71 7.67 -10.11
C CYS A 756 -24.69 7.53 -11.29
N ALA A 757 -24.18 7.29 -12.50
CA ALA A 757 -24.99 7.06 -13.69
C ALA A 757 -25.61 5.66 -13.68
N ASN A 758 -24.88 4.66 -13.16
CA ASN A 758 -25.35 3.28 -13.00
C ASN A 758 -26.59 3.19 -12.09
N VAL A 759 -26.60 3.88 -10.94
CA VAL A 759 -27.72 3.83 -9.99
C VAL A 759 -28.86 4.81 -10.30
N CYS A 760 -28.72 5.66 -11.32
CA CYS A 760 -29.68 6.71 -11.60
C CYS A 760 -31.02 6.12 -12.08
N PRO A 761 -32.14 6.28 -11.33
CA PRO A 761 -33.42 5.68 -11.73
C PRO A 761 -33.95 6.21 -13.07
N GLY A 762 -33.61 7.46 -13.42
CA GLY A 762 -33.98 8.05 -14.70
C GLY A 762 -33.23 7.41 -15.88
N ASN A 763 -31.98 6.99 -15.70
CA ASN A 763 -31.23 6.25 -16.74
C ASN A 763 -31.80 4.85 -16.94
N MET A 764 -32.21 4.18 -15.86
CA MET A 764 -32.83 2.85 -15.92
C MET A 764 -34.20 2.84 -16.63
N GLN A 765 -34.86 4.00 -16.72
CA GLN A 765 -36.14 4.19 -17.41
C GLN A 765 -35.99 4.81 -18.80
N GLU A 766 -34.79 4.74 -19.41
CA GLU A 766 -34.45 5.34 -20.71
C GLU A 766 -34.67 6.87 -20.79
N LYS A 767 -34.85 7.53 -19.64
CA LYS A 767 -34.99 8.99 -19.60
C LYS A 767 -33.61 9.65 -19.79
N VAL A 768 -32.49 9.00 -19.48
CA VAL A 768 -31.13 9.59 -19.66
C VAL A 768 -30.98 10.91 -18.87
N THR A 769 -30.81 10.78 -17.56
CA THR A 769 -30.65 11.87 -16.58
C THR A 769 -29.18 12.19 -16.29
N LEU A 770 -28.29 11.19 -16.31
CA LEU A 770 -26.84 11.36 -16.11
C LEU A 770 -26.08 10.63 -17.23
N VAL A 771 -25.28 11.35 -18.01
CA VAL A 771 -24.47 10.77 -19.10
C VAL A 771 -23.00 11.00 -18.83
N MET A 772 -22.16 9.99 -19.01
CA MET A 772 -20.71 10.17 -18.90
C MET A 772 -20.19 10.85 -20.18
N GLY A 773 -19.66 12.07 -20.05
CA GLY A 773 -19.09 12.85 -21.16
C GLY A 773 -17.62 13.20 -20.94
N ALA A 774 -16.89 13.45 -22.03
CA ALA A 774 -15.45 13.75 -21.97
C ALA A 774 -15.13 14.93 -21.03
N LEU A 775 -14.11 14.77 -20.17
CA LEU A 775 -13.70 15.80 -19.20
C LEU A 775 -13.45 17.16 -19.86
N ALA A 776 -12.71 17.19 -20.96
CA ALA A 776 -12.35 18.44 -21.67
C ALA A 776 -13.57 19.29 -22.09
N LYS A 777 -14.73 18.66 -22.34
CA LYS A 777 -15.98 19.37 -22.70
C LYS A 777 -16.83 19.75 -21.49
N ASN A 778 -16.51 19.19 -20.32
CA ASN A 778 -17.32 19.27 -19.11
C ASN A 778 -16.59 19.93 -17.94
N GLN A 779 -15.36 20.39 -18.14
CA GLN A 779 -14.55 21.05 -17.11
C GLN A 779 -15.21 22.33 -16.56
N TRP A 780 -16.05 22.99 -17.36
CA TRP A 780 -16.87 24.13 -16.92
C TRP A 780 -17.73 23.84 -15.69
N GLN A 781 -18.10 22.58 -15.44
CA GLN A 781 -18.87 22.17 -14.26
C GLN A 781 -18.12 22.44 -12.94
N GLN A 782 -16.79 22.54 -12.97
CA GLN A 782 -15.97 22.82 -11.79
C GLN A 782 -16.35 24.16 -11.14
N GLU A 783 -16.60 25.21 -11.92
CA GLU A 783 -16.96 26.54 -11.38
C GLU A 783 -18.28 26.48 -10.59
N GLY A 784 -19.26 25.72 -11.10
CA GLY A 784 -20.53 25.48 -10.40
C GLY A 784 -20.37 24.68 -9.11
N PHE A 785 -19.45 23.71 -9.10
CA PHE A 785 -19.11 22.96 -7.89
C PHE A 785 -18.40 23.83 -6.85
N ASP A 786 -17.39 24.60 -7.29
CA ASP A 786 -16.63 25.51 -6.43
C ASP A 786 -17.54 26.54 -5.78
N TYR A 787 -18.51 27.10 -6.52
CA TYR A 787 -19.55 27.96 -5.95
C TYR A 787 -20.42 27.20 -4.92
N ALA A 788 -20.91 26.02 -5.27
CA ALA A 788 -21.83 25.26 -4.41
C ALA A 788 -21.22 24.88 -3.05
N VAL A 789 -19.91 24.58 -3.00
CA VAL A 789 -19.24 24.24 -1.73
C VAL A 789 -18.97 25.45 -0.82
N THR A 790 -19.13 26.68 -1.32
CA THR A 790 -19.10 27.90 -0.47
C THR A 790 -20.42 28.16 0.25
N LEU A 791 -21.51 27.50 -0.17
CA LEU A 791 -22.83 27.72 0.40
C LEU A 791 -22.97 26.97 1.73
N PRO A 792 -23.57 27.59 2.76
CA PRO A 792 -23.78 26.93 4.03
C PRO A 792 -24.80 25.80 3.89
N THR A 793 -24.65 24.78 4.74
CA THR A 793 -25.66 23.71 4.87
C THR A 793 -27.01 24.32 5.26
N LYS A 794 -28.07 23.99 4.53
CA LYS A 794 -29.42 24.52 4.73
C LYS A 794 -30.16 23.71 5.78
N THR A 795 -30.20 24.20 7.01
CA THR A 795 -30.79 23.49 8.15
C THR A 795 -32.28 23.20 7.96
N ASP A 796 -33.03 24.16 7.43
CA ASP A 796 -34.46 24.02 7.09
C ASP A 796 -34.70 22.96 6.00
N VAL A 797 -33.82 22.85 5.00
CA VAL A 797 -33.87 21.79 3.99
C VAL A 797 -33.61 20.42 4.62
N VAL A 798 -32.60 20.31 5.49
CA VAL A 798 -32.27 19.06 6.19
C VAL A 798 -33.39 18.64 7.14
N GLU A 799 -34.02 19.58 7.84
CA GLU A 799 -35.17 19.33 8.71
C GLU A 799 -36.39 18.83 7.91
N ASN A 800 -36.68 19.46 6.76
CA ASN A 800 -37.80 19.08 5.90
C ASN A 800 -37.65 17.65 5.34
N PHE A 801 -36.47 17.32 4.81
CA PHE A 801 -36.22 15.98 4.23
C PHE A 801 -35.76 14.94 5.24
N LYS A 802 -35.35 15.37 6.44
CA LYS A 802 -34.82 14.57 7.55
C LYS A 802 -33.53 13.82 7.20
N SER A 803 -32.49 13.97 8.03
CA SER A 803 -31.23 13.21 7.90
C SER A 803 -31.42 11.69 7.97
N SER A 804 -32.54 11.23 8.50
CA SER A 804 -32.99 9.83 8.53
C SER A 804 -33.48 9.27 7.19
N THR A 805 -33.54 10.07 6.13
CA THR A 805 -33.86 9.63 4.77
C THR A 805 -32.66 9.74 3.85
N ILE A 806 -32.66 8.99 2.73
CA ILE A 806 -31.61 9.11 1.71
C ILE A 806 -31.52 10.55 1.20
N LYS A 807 -32.64 11.16 0.84
CA LYS A 807 -32.65 12.54 0.32
C LYS A 807 -32.06 13.53 1.32
N GLY A 808 -32.51 13.49 2.58
CA GLY A 808 -32.03 14.41 3.61
C GLY A 808 -30.57 14.19 4.00
N SER A 809 -30.11 12.95 4.11
CA SER A 809 -28.71 12.64 4.42
C SER A 809 -27.72 13.23 3.41
N GLN A 810 -28.12 13.35 2.14
CA GLN A 810 -27.24 13.86 1.09
C GLN A 810 -27.19 15.39 1.00
N PHE A 811 -28.05 16.11 1.72
CA PHE A 811 -27.90 17.57 1.91
C PHE A 811 -26.94 17.92 3.06
N LEU A 812 -26.50 16.95 3.84
CA LEU A 812 -25.40 17.12 4.81
C LEU A 812 -24.06 17.11 4.08
N LYS A 813 -23.14 17.97 4.53
CA LYS A 813 -21.77 18.02 4.02
C LYS A 813 -21.09 16.66 4.24
N PRO A 814 -20.56 16.02 3.18
CA PRO A 814 -19.69 14.86 3.36
C PRO A 814 -18.37 15.31 4.00
N LEU A 815 -17.99 14.66 5.10
CA LEU A 815 -16.72 14.92 5.80
C LEU A 815 -15.63 13.89 5.44
N LEU A 816 -15.87 13.11 4.39
CA LEU A 816 -14.90 12.32 3.66
C LEU A 816 -15.06 12.63 2.17
N GLU A 817 -14.04 13.22 1.55
CA GLU A 817 -14.07 13.64 0.16
C GLU A 817 -12.74 13.38 -0.56
N PHE A 818 -12.81 13.10 -1.87
CA PHE A 818 -11.67 13.07 -2.79
C PHE A 818 -10.49 12.16 -2.40
N SER A 819 -10.78 11.02 -1.74
CA SER A 819 -9.76 10.08 -1.31
C SER A 819 -8.96 9.43 -2.46
N GLY A 820 -7.80 8.86 -2.12
CA GLY A 820 -6.94 8.11 -3.05
C GLY A 820 -7.50 6.74 -3.49
N ALA A 821 -8.75 6.41 -3.16
CA ALA A 821 -9.37 5.13 -3.45
C ALA A 821 -9.58 4.90 -4.96
N CYS A 822 -9.72 3.63 -5.36
CA CYS A 822 -9.99 3.23 -6.74
C CYS A 822 -11.27 3.86 -7.30
N ALA A 823 -11.31 4.09 -8.62
CA ALA A 823 -12.53 4.50 -9.30
C ALA A 823 -13.64 3.45 -9.11
N GLY A 824 -14.74 3.83 -8.45
CA GLY A 824 -15.86 2.92 -8.16
C GLY A 824 -15.68 2.06 -6.91
N CYS A 825 -14.75 2.41 -6.02
CA CYS A 825 -14.50 1.70 -4.75
C CYS A 825 -15.80 1.40 -3.98
N GLY A 826 -15.97 0.15 -3.53
CA GLY A 826 -17.11 -0.26 -2.72
C GLY A 826 -17.03 0.15 -1.24
N GLU A 827 -15.88 0.60 -0.74
CA GLU A 827 -15.70 0.91 0.69
C GLU A 827 -16.17 2.33 1.06
N THR A 828 -15.70 3.33 0.32
CA THR A 828 -15.84 4.75 0.68
C THR A 828 -17.28 5.28 0.72
N PRO A 829 -18.26 4.79 -0.07
CA PRO A 829 -19.65 5.26 0.04
C PRO A 829 -20.24 5.05 1.44
N TYR A 830 -19.90 3.92 2.10
CA TYR A 830 -20.36 3.63 3.46
C TYR A 830 -19.78 4.62 4.47
N ILE A 831 -18.46 4.80 4.46
CA ILE A 831 -17.79 5.69 5.42
C ILE A 831 -18.19 7.15 5.17
N LYS A 832 -18.32 7.58 3.91
CA LYS A 832 -18.87 8.91 3.58
C LYS A 832 -20.25 9.12 4.19
N LEU A 833 -21.14 8.11 4.14
CA LEU A 833 -22.45 8.22 4.76
C LEU A 833 -22.34 8.32 6.29
N VAL A 834 -21.46 7.55 6.93
CA VAL A 834 -21.19 7.66 8.38
C VAL A 834 -20.73 9.06 8.74
N THR A 835 -19.80 9.65 7.98
CA THR A 835 -19.31 11.01 8.27
C THR A 835 -20.35 12.09 8.04
N GLN A 836 -21.28 11.91 7.08
CA GLN A 836 -22.43 12.81 6.90
C GLN A 836 -23.36 12.80 8.12
N LEU A 837 -23.50 11.67 8.81
CA LEU A 837 -24.45 11.51 9.92
C LEU A 837 -23.86 11.88 11.28
N PHE A 838 -22.58 11.58 11.51
CA PHE A 838 -21.96 11.66 12.84
C PHE A 838 -20.59 12.37 12.85
N GLY A 839 -20.13 12.84 11.69
CA GLY A 839 -18.74 13.26 11.51
C GLY A 839 -18.33 14.51 12.27
N ASP A 840 -19.29 15.32 12.73
CA ASP A 840 -19.02 16.53 13.52
C ASP A 840 -18.61 16.22 14.98
N ARG A 841 -18.74 14.98 15.43
CA ARG A 841 -18.43 14.55 16.82
C ARG A 841 -17.75 13.18 16.91
N MET A 842 -17.19 12.67 15.82
CA MET A 842 -16.65 11.31 15.78
C MET A 842 -15.14 11.23 16.01
N TYR A 843 -14.73 10.20 16.75
CA TYR A 843 -13.36 9.67 16.76
C TYR A 843 -13.31 8.46 15.85
N VAL A 844 -12.22 8.31 15.09
CA VAL A 844 -11.99 7.19 14.17
C VAL A 844 -10.66 6.53 14.51
N ALA A 845 -10.76 5.30 15.00
CA ALA A 845 -9.65 4.35 14.99
C ALA A 845 -9.73 3.52 13.70
N ASN A 846 -8.72 3.63 12.84
CA ASN A 846 -8.72 2.95 11.55
C ASN A 846 -7.61 1.90 11.48
N ALA A 847 -7.97 0.65 11.17
CA ALA A 847 -7.00 -0.43 11.00
C ALA A 847 -6.16 -0.19 9.74
N THR A 848 -4.92 -0.67 9.73
CA THR A 848 -4.11 -0.66 8.52
C THR A 848 -4.77 -1.52 7.44
N GLY A 849 -4.91 -0.96 6.23
CA GLY A 849 -5.60 -1.61 5.12
C GLY A 849 -6.01 -0.59 4.06
N CYS A 850 -6.89 -0.94 3.12
CA CYS A 850 -7.33 0.03 2.12
C CYS A 850 -7.92 1.30 2.77
N THR A 851 -8.71 1.14 3.83
CA THR A 851 -9.32 2.26 4.56
C THR A 851 -8.31 3.24 5.15
N SER A 852 -7.13 2.78 5.59
CA SER A 852 -6.07 3.69 6.05
C SER A 852 -5.26 4.27 4.89
N ILE A 853 -4.98 3.48 3.84
CA ILE A 853 -4.22 3.96 2.68
C ILE A 853 -4.96 5.07 1.95
N TRP A 854 -6.23 4.88 1.56
CA TRP A 854 -6.96 5.99 0.94
C TRP A 854 -7.38 7.04 1.97
N GLY A 855 -7.43 6.70 3.26
CA GLY A 855 -7.90 7.55 4.37
C GLY A 855 -6.88 8.54 4.89
N ASN A 856 -5.57 8.27 4.80
CA ASN A 856 -4.50 9.20 5.18
C ASN A 856 -3.13 8.82 4.56
N SER A 857 -3.05 8.71 3.24
CA SER A 857 -1.74 8.69 2.57
C SER A 857 -1.23 10.11 2.39
N SER A 858 -0.40 10.56 3.34
CA SER A 858 0.23 11.88 3.30
C SER A 858 0.89 12.12 1.94
N PRO A 859 0.71 13.31 1.33
CA PRO A 859 0.15 14.54 1.91
C PRO A 859 -1.35 14.76 1.63
N SER A 860 -2.12 13.74 1.24
CA SER A 860 -3.54 13.87 0.92
C SER A 860 -4.44 13.39 2.07
N THR A 861 -5.13 14.31 2.74
CA THR A 861 -6.07 14.02 3.84
C THR A 861 -7.53 14.22 3.36
N PRO A 862 -8.29 13.12 3.15
CA PRO A 862 -9.67 13.16 2.65
C PRO A 862 -10.73 13.43 3.70
N TYR A 863 -10.43 13.19 4.98
CA TYR A 863 -11.31 13.62 6.07
C TYR A 863 -11.22 15.13 6.21
N THR A 864 -12.36 15.81 6.26
CA THR A 864 -12.46 17.28 6.26
C THR A 864 -13.39 17.77 7.37
N VAL A 865 -13.60 19.08 7.46
CA VAL A 865 -14.38 19.73 8.50
C VAL A 865 -15.63 20.42 7.95
N ASN A 866 -16.63 20.60 8.81
CA ASN A 866 -17.79 21.44 8.56
C ASN A 866 -17.48 22.93 8.77
N GLU A 867 -18.49 23.78 8.62
CA GLU A 867 -18.31 25.24 8.69
C GLU A 867 -17.99 25.75 10.12
N LYS A 868 -18.18 24.92 11.14
CA LYS A 868 -17.74 25.19 12.53
C LYS A 868 -16.28 24.76 12.77
N GLY A 869 -15.63 24.14 11.78
CA GLY A 869 -14.29 23.57 11.92
C GLY A 869 -14.28 22.18 12.57
N HIS A 870 -15.44 21.55 12.78
CA HIS A 870 -15.55 20.21 13.38
C HIS A 870 -15.53 19.12 12.30
N GLY A 871 -14.88 17.99 12.58
CA GLY A 871 -14.84 16.85 11.68
C GLY A 871 -14.28 15.60 12.38
N PRO A 872 -14.15 14.47 11.65
CA PRO A 872 -13.65 13.24 12.20
C PRO A 872 -12.21 13.38 12.71
N ALA A 873 -11.98 13.07 13.99
CA ALA A 873 -10.64 12.91 14.54
C ALA A 873 -10.13 11.51 14.19
N TRP A 874 -9.22 11.42 13.20
CA TRP A 874 -8.80 10.16 12.60
C TRP A 874 -7.38 9.79 12.98
N ASP A 875 -7.16 8.51 13.32
CA ASP A 875 -5.83 7.96 13.51
C ASP A 875 -5.74 6.47 13.09
N ASN A 876 -4.54 6.03 12.69
CA ASN A 876 -4.18 4.64 12.44
C ASN A 876 -2.98 4.26 13.30
N SER A 877 -3.21 3.39 14.30
CA SER A 877 -2.16 2.75 15.10
C SER A 877 -1.49 1.65 14.27
N LEU A 878 -1.97 0.40 14.35
CA LEU A 878 -1.42 -0.73 13.59
C LEU A 878 -2.52 -1.55 12.90
N PHE A 879 -2.14 -2.71 12.34
CA PHE A 879 -3.09 -3.60 11.67
C PHE A 879 -3.82 -4.48 12.69
N GLU A 880 -3.10 -4.94 13.71
CA GLU A 880 -3.51 -5.93 14.69
C GLU A 880 -4.31 -5.38 15.87
N ASP A 881 -4.17 -4.08 16.20
CA ASP A 881 -4.61 -3.50 17.49
C ASP A 881 -5.80 -2.52 17.38
N ASN A 882 -6.40 -2.38 16.20
CA ASN A 882 -7.30 -1.26 15.93
C ASN A 882 -8.55 -1.24 16.83
N ALA A 883 -9.04 -2.40 17.27
CA ALA A 883 -10.18 -2.45 18.18
C ALA A 883 -9.79 -1.87 19.54
N GLU A 884 -8.67 -2.32 20.07
CA GLU A 884 -8.09 -1.92 21.35
C GLU A 884 -7.70 -0.45 21.32
N PHE A 885 -7.20 0.04 20.18
CA PHE A 885 -6.87 1.44 19.97
C PHE A 885 -8.11 2.34 20.07
N GLY A 886 -9.18 2.00 19.34
CA GLY A 886 -10.45 2.71 19.45
C GLY A 886 -11.10 2.59 20.82
N PHE A 887 -10.91 1.46 21.51
CA PHE A 887 -11.32 1.29 22.90
C PHE A 887 -10.55 2.21 23.84
N GLY A 888 -9.24 2.36 23.65
CA GLY A 888 -8.41 3.31 24.40
C GLY A 888 -8.88 4.76 24.23
N MET A 889 -9.23 5.17 23.01
CA MET A 889 -9.84 6.49 22.76
C MET A 889 -11.14 6.68 23.53
N LEU A 890 -12.02 5.67 23.56
CA LEU A 890 -13.26 5.73 24.34
C LEU A 890 -12.99 5.86 25.84
N LEU A 891 -12.04 5.10 26.39
CA LEU A 891 -11.69 5.18 27.80
C LEU A 891 -11.22 6.60 28.19
N ALA A 892 -10.40 7.23 27.34
CA ALA A 892 -9.97 8.61 27.54
C ALA A 892 -11.16 9.58 27.49
N GLN A 893 -12.07 9.44 26.52
CA GLN A 893 -13.26 10.28 26.43
C GLN A 893 -14.19 10.11 27.64
N ASN A 894 -14.39 8.89 28.13
CA ASN A 894 -15.19 8.65 29.33
C ASN A 894 -14.57 9.37 30.54
N ALA A 895 -13.26 9.21 30.77
CA ALA A 895 -12.59 9.85 31.91
C ALA A 895 -12.69 11.39 31.87
N LEU A 896 -12.37 12.01 30.72
CA LEU A 896 -12.41 13.47 30.57
C LEU A 896 -13.83 14.02 30.68
N ARG A 897 -14.81 13.31 30.12
CA ARG A 897 -16.20 13.75 30.09
C ARG A 897 -16.91 13.52 31.42
N ASP A 898 -16.58 12.46 32.13
CA ASP A 898 -17.07 12.23 33.50
C ASP A 898 -16.56 13.33 34.45
N GLU A 899 -15.32 13.81 34.29
CA GLU A 899 -14.83 14.96 35.08
C GLU A 899 -15.64 16.24 34.80
N VAL A 900 -15.97 16.52 33.53
CA VAL A 900 -16.87 17.62 33.18
C VAL A 900 -18.26 17.44 33.79
N LYS A 901 -18.79 16.21 33.76
CA LYS A 901 -20.08 15.88 34.39
C LYS A 901 -20.08 16.14 35.89
N GLU A 902 -19.05 15.69 36.61
CA GLU A 902 -18.91 15.92 38.05
C GLU A 902 -18.89 17.42 38.41
N GLN A 903 -18.26 18.25 37.58
CA GLN A 903 -18.33 19.70 37.77
C GLN A 903 -19.72 20.26 37.44
N ALA A 904 -20.37 19.75 36.39
CA ALA A 904 -21.73 20.15 36.02
C ALA A 904 -22.75 19.79 37.12
N GLU A 905 -22.61 18.66 37.79
CA GLU A 905 -23.47 18.25 38.92
C GLU A 905 -23.44 19.26 40.07
N LYS A 906 -22.32 19.97 40.29
CA LYS A 906 -22.22 21.05 41.30
C LYS A 906 -23.04 22.30 40.95
N LEU A 907 -23.47 22.42 39.70
CA LEU A 907 -24.22 23.55 39.14
C LEU A 907 -25.63 23.13 38.67
N SER A 908 -26.15 22.01 39.17
CA SER A 908 -27.41 21.40 38.71
C SER A 908 -28.66 22.27 38.87
N ASP A 909 -28.59 23.32 39.70
CA ASP A 909 -29.66 24.31 39.87
C ASP A 909 -29.88 25.16 38.60
N ASN A 910 -28.89 25.21 37.69
CA ASN A 910 -29.04 25.84 36.39
C ASN A 910 -29.79 24.90 35.42
N ALA A 911 -30.87 25.40 34.81
CA ALA A 911 -31.71 24.61 33.91
C ALA A 911 -30.98 24.05 32.68
N ALA A 912 -30.02 24.80 32.12
CA ALA A 912 -29.23 24.35 30.96
C ALA A 912 -28.23 23.25 31.36
N VAL A 913 -27.64 23.38 32.56
CA VAL A 913 -26.76 22.34 33.14
C VAL A 913 -27.57 21.06 33.39
N LYS A 914 -28.77 21.17 33.96
CA LYS A 914 -29.67 20.03 34.16
C LYS A 914 -30.01 19.33 32.84
N LYS A 915 -30.34 20.09 31.80
CA LYS A 915 -30.61 19.53 30.45
C LYS A 915 -29.39 18.80 29.87
N TYR A 916 -28.18 19.32 30.09
CA TYR A 916 -26.95 18.62 29.71
C TYR A 916 -26.81 17.27 30.43
N LEU A 917 -27.04 17.24 31.74
CA LEU A 917 -26.98 16.00 32.55
C LEU A 917 -28.06 15.00 32.14
N ASP A 918 -29.29 15.45 31.89
CA ASP A 918 -30.42 14.60 31.48
C ASP A 918 -30.19 13.96 30.09
N THR A 919 -29.43 14.64 29.21
CA THR A 919 -29.08 14.16 27.87
C THR A 919 -27.70 13.50 27.80
N PHE A 920 -26.99 13.33 28.91
CA PHE A 920 -25.55 12.98 28.93
C PHE A 920 -25.20 11.74 28.10
N ASN A 921 -26.07 10.73 28.01
CA ASN A 921 -25.78 9.51 27.25
C ASN A 921 -26.37 9.48 25.82
N ASP A 922 -27.04 10.56 25.39
CA ASP A 922 -27.72 10.65 24.09
C ASP A 922 -26.89 11.49 23.09
N GLY A 923 -26.34 10.83 22.07
CA GLY A 923 -25.53 11.48 21.04
C GLY A 923 -26.32 12.43 20.13
N ALA A 924 -27.64 12.27 20.03
CA ALA A 924 -28.49 13.10 19.18
C ALA A 924 -28.84 14.44 19.84
N THR A 925 -28.96 14.47 21.17
CA THR A 925 -29.45 15.66 21.90
C THR A 925 -28.39 16.34 22.78
N ASN A 926 -27.34 15.63 23.19
CA ASN A 926 -26.36 16.18 24.14
C ASN A 926 -25.50 17.32 23.59
N THR A 927 -25.16 17.31 22.29
CA THR A 927 -24.36 18.39 21.69
C THR A 927 -25.06 19.74 21.82
N ALA A 928 -26.33 19.82 21.46
CA ALA A 928 -27.11 21.05 21.60
C ALA A 928 -27.28 21.47 23.07
N ALA A 929 -27.53 20.51 23.97
CA ALA A 929 -27.60 20.77 25.41
C ALA A 929 -26.26 21.27 25.98
N THR A 930 -25.13 20.78 25.45
CA THR A 930 -23.80 21.24 25.82
C THR A 930 -23.58 22.69 25.37
N GLU A 931 -23.92 23.04 24.13
CA GLU A 931 -23.82 24.41 23.63
C GLU A 931 -24.66 25.37 24.49
N GLU A 932 -25.88 24.98 24.87
CA GLU A 932 -26.75 25.75 25.78
C GLU A 932 -26.13 25.90 27.19
N MET A 933 -25.56 24.83 27.75
CA MET A 933 -24.88 24.86 29.04
C MET A 933 -23.69 25.82 29.02
N ILE A 934 -22.82 25.72 28.02
CA ILE A 934 -21.64 26.59 27.89
C ILE A 934 -22.06 28.06 27.76
N ALA A 935 -23.09 28.35 26.97
CA ALA A 935 -23.64 29.70 26.85
C ALA A 935 -24.20 30.23 28.18
N ALA A 936 -24.94 29.40 28.93
CA ALA A 936 -25.52 29.77 30.22
C ALA A 936 -24.46 30.01 31.31
N LEU A 937 -23.29 29.36 31.22
CA LEU A 937 -22.18 29.49 32.17
C LEU A 937 -21.16 30.58 31.79
N ALA A 938 -21.36 31.30 30.68
CA ALA A 938 -20.38 32.26 30.15
C ALA A 938 -19.94 33.30 31.20
N GLY A 939 -20.88 33.83 31.99
CA GLY A 939 -20.63 34.82 33.05
C GLY A 939 -20.34 34.24 34.45
N ASP A 940 -20.42 32.92 34.63
CA ASP A 940 -20.16 32.25 35.91
C ASP A 940 -18.66 31.99 36.07
N ASN A 941 -18.07 32.51 37.15
CA ASN A 941 -16.63 32.39 37.45
C ASN A 941 -16.36 31.46 38.65
N SER A 942 -17.33 30.64 39.04
CA SER A 942 -17.07 29.53 39.96
C SER A 942 -15.99 28.61 39.41
N GLU A 943 -15.32 27.88 40.30
CA GLU A 943 -14.29 26.90 39.92
C GLU A 943 -14.86 25.85 38.95
N ALA A 944 -16.07 25.35 39.23
CA ALA A 944 -16.79 24.40 38.39
C ALA A 944 -17.09 24.97 36.99
N ALA A 945 -17.66 26.18 36.90
CA ALA A 945 -17.97 26.79 35.60
C ALA A 945 -16.71 27.12 34.80
N THR A 946 -15.64 27.54 35.48
CA THR A 946 -14.33 27.79 34.84
C THR A 946 -13.73 26.51 34.28
N PHE A 947 -13.80 25.41 35.03
CA PHE A 947 -13.34 24.10 34.58
C PHE A 947 -14.13 23.63 33.35
N ILE A 948 -15.47 23.70 33.40
CA ILE A 948 -16.34 23.29 32.28
C ILE A 948 -16.03 24.09 31.03
N LYS A 949 -15.90 25.42 31.13
CA LYS A 949 -15.57 26.28 29.99
C LYS A 949 -14.19 25.98 29.39
N LYS A 950 -13.20 25.66 30.22
CA LYS A 950 -11.85 25.29 29.77
C LYS A 950 -11.83 23.93 29.04
N ASN A 951 -12.71 23.01 29.44
CA ASN A 951 -12.77 21.63 28.91
C ASN A 951 -14.01 21.39 28.04
N ALA A 952 -14.55 22.45 27.43
CA ALA A 952 -15.81 22.40 26.67
C ALA A 952 -15.78 21.38 25.51
N ASP A 953 -14.60 21.19 24.90
CA ASP A 953 -14.40 20.24 23.81
C ASP A 953 -14.70 18.78 24.21
N PHE A 954 -14.56 18.44 25.49
CA PHE A 954 -14.84 17.11 26.03
C PHE A 954 -16.25 16.95 26.57
N ALA A 955 -17.03 18.04 26.70
CA ALA A 955 -18.34 18.02 27.35
C ALA A 955 -19.41 17.27 26.53
N ALA A 956 -19.50 17.53 25.22
CA ALA A 956 -20.49 16.88 24.35
C ALA A 956 -20.16 15.40 24.10
N LYS A 957 -21.18 14.52 24.07
CA LYS A 957 -21.00 13.09 23.77
C LYS A 957 -20.35 12.92 22.38
N LYS A 958 -19.30 12.09 22.32
CA LYS A 958 -18.58 11.74 21.09
C LYS A 958 -19.04 10.40 20.55
N SER A 959 -18.85 10.19 19.25
CA SER A 959 -19.15 8.92 18.57
C SER A 959 -17.86 8.16 18.31
N GLN A 960 -17.60 7.06 19.01
CA GLN A 960 -16.38 6.27 18.79
C GLN A 960 -16.60 5.28 17.65
N TRP A 961 -15.85 5.44 16.56
CA TRP A 961 -15.88 4.54 15.40
C TRP A 961 -14.56 3.80 15.22
N ILE A 962 -14.67 2.54 14.84
CA ILE A 962 -13.57 1.61 14.60
C ILE A 962 -13.76 1.06 13.18
N PHE A 963 -12.93 1.51 12.24
CA PHE A 963 -13.00 1.14 10.83
C PHE A 963 -11.93 0.14 10.45
N GLY A 964 -12.29 -0.86 9.63
CA GLY A 964 -11.29 -1.75 9.04
C GLY A 964 -11.88 -2.67 7.98
N GLY A 965 -10.98 -3.32 7.22
CA GLY A 965 -11.35 -4.33 6.23
C GLY A 965 -11.57 -5.71 6.86
N ASP A 966 -11.95 -6.68 6.03
CA ASP A 966 -12.15 -8.05 6.47
C ASP A 966 -10.88 -8.71 7.02
N GLY A 967 -9.71 -8.45 6.44
CA GLY A 967 -8.47 -9.03 6.95
C GLY A 967 -8.09 -8.61 8.37
N TRP A 968 -8.49 -7.42 8.81
CA TRP A 968 -8.36 -7.05 10.22
C TRP A 968 -9.37 -7.82 11.07
N ALA A 969 -10.66 -7.67 10.77
CA ALA A 969 -11.74 -8.12 11.64
C ALA A 969 -11.89 -9.65 11.70
N PHE A 970 -11.58 -10.35 10.62
CA PHE A 970 -11.74 -11.80 10.53
C PHE A 970 -10.48 -12.55 10.96
N ASP A 971 -9.30 -11.95 10.74
CA ASP A 971 -8.00 -12.57 10.92
C ASP A 971 -7.18 -11.92 12.04
N ILE A 972 -6.31 -10.95 11.73
CA ILE A 972 -5.22 -10.51 12.62
C ILE A 972 -5.71 -9.78 13.87
N GLY A 973 -6.71 -8.91 13.74
CA GLY A 973 -7.27 -8.14 14.85
C GLY A 973 -8.52 -8.76 15.46
N PHE A 974 -8.87 -10.00 15.07
CA PHE A 974 -10.09 -10.64 15.55
C PHE A 974 -10.11 -10.83 17.08
N GLY A 975 -8.98 -11.20 17.69
CA GLY A 975 -8.91 -11.38 19.15
C GLY A 975 -9.19 -10.07 19.91
N GLY A 976 -8.63 -8.97 19.43
CA GLY A 976 -8.89 -7.62 19.94
C GLY A 976 -10.33 -7.18 19.73
N LEU A 977 -10.85 -7.37 18.50
CA LEU A 977 -12.23 -7.06 18.16
C LEU A 977 -13.23 -7.83 19.04
N ASP A 978 -13.03 -9.13 19.21
CA ASP A 978 -13.85 -9.97 20.07
C ASP A 978 -13.87 -9.44 21.52
N HIS A 979 -12.70 -9.13 22.08
CA HIS A 979 -12.59 -8.59 23.43
C HIS A 979 -13.31 -7.24 23.60
N VAL A 980 -13.15 -6.33 22.62
CA VAL A 980 -13.76 -5.00 22.67
C VAL A 980 -15.28 -5.08 22.51
N LEU A 981 -15.80 -5.94 21.63
CA LEU A 981 -17.24 -6.20 21.54
C LEU A 981 -17.77 -6.85 22.83
N ALA A 982 -17.02 -7.76 23.43
CA ALA A 982 -17.41 -8.40 24.68
C ALA A 982 -17.45 -7.42 25.87
N SER A 983 -16.73 -6.30 25.82
CA SER A 983 -16.63 -5.32 26.91
C SER A 983 -17.96 -4.64 27.28
N GLY A 984 -18.96 -4.65 26.38
CA GLY A 984 -20.24 -3.97 26.58
C GLY A 984 -20.14 -2.44 26.50
N LYS A 985 -19.02 -1.88 26.06
CA LYS A 985 -18.83 -0.43 25.94
C LYS A 985 -19.36 0.13 24.61
N ASP A 986 -19.73 1.41 24.63
CA ASP A 986 -20.33 2.15 23.52
C ASP A 986 -19.29 2.48 22.43
N VAL A 987 -19.09 1.52 21.50
CA VAL A 987 -18.21 1.63 20.33
C VAL A 987 -18.93 1.15 19.07
N ASN A 988 -18.62 1.77 17.94
CA ASN A 988 -19.19 1.44 16.64
C ASN A 988 -18.13 0.86 15.71
N VAL A 989 -18.22 -0.44 15.42
CA VAL A 989 -17.33 -1.11 14.48
C VAL A 989 -17.98 -1.18 13.10
N LEU A 990 -17.30 -0.67 12.07
CA LEU A 990 -17.68 -0.85 10.67
C LEU A 990 -16.61 -1.65 9.94
N VAL A 991 -16.97 -2.87 9.55
CA VAL A 991 -16.15 -3.75 8.72
C VAL A 991 -16.58 -3.61 7.26
N VAL A 992 -15.71 -3.06 6.41
CA VAL A 992 -15.90 -3.07 4.96
C VAL A 992 -15.36 -4.37 4.40
N ASN A 993 -16.24 -5.35 4.23
CA ASN A 993 -15.89 -6.71 3.85
C ASN A 993 -15.72 -6.82 2.33
N THR A 994 -14.45 -6.87 1.91
CA THR A 994 -14.05 -7.11 0.53
C THR A 994 -13.78 -8.59 0.26
N GLU A 995 -13.90 -9.45 1.27
CA GLU A 995 -13.66 -10.90 1.20
C GLU A 995 -12.24 -11.31 0.76
N VAL A 996 -11.27 -10.38 0.75
CA VAL A 996 -9.86 -10.59 0.43
C VAL A 996 -9.03 -9.48 1.07
N TYR A 997 -7.72 -9.67 1.21
CA TYR A 997 -6.82 -8.59 1.63
C TYR A 997 -6.55 -7.65 0.45
N SER A 998 -7.49 -6.73 0.21
CA SER A 998 -7.51 -5.88 -0.97
C SER A 998 -6.26 -5.00 -1.11
N ASN A 999 -5.67 -4.55 -0.01
CA ASN A 999 -4.54 -3.61 -0.06
C ASN A 999 -3.24 -4.25 -0.57
N THR A 1000 -2.97 -5.46 -0.11
CA THR A 1000 -1.68 -6.15 -0.27
C THR A 1000 -1.60 -7.02 -1.52
N GLY A 1001 -2.65 -7.10 -2.34
CA GLY A 1001 -2.64 -7.87 -3.59
C GLY A 1001 -3.90 -8.71 -3.83
N GLY A 1002 -4.75 -8.88 -2.83
CA GLY A 1002 -5.93 -9.76 -2.90
C GLY A 1002 -5.61 -11.18 -2.42
N GLN A 1003 -4.93 -11.28 -1.28
CA GLN A 1003 -4.76 -12.54 -0.55
C GLN A 1003 -6.07 -13.04 0.04
N ALA A 1004 -6.15 -14.35 0.26
CA ALA A 1004 -7.28 -14.94 0.95
C ALA A 1004 -7.39 -14.39 2.38
N SER A 1005 -8.61 -14.37 2.88
CA SER A 1005 -8.93 -14.04 4.27
C SER A 1005 -9.87 -15.11 4.83
N LYS A 1006 -10.10 -15.13 6.14
CA LYS A 1006 -11.20 -15.95 6.68
C LYS A 1006 -12.58 -15.48 6.19
N ALA A 1007 -12.69 -14.28 5.60
CA ALA A 1007 -13.88 -13.80 4.92
C ALA A 1007 -14.00 -14.24 3.44
N THR A 1008 -12.98 -14.83 2.83
CA THR A 1008 -13.06 -15.34 1.45
C THR A 1008 -14.01 -16.55 1.35
N PRO A 1009 -14.96 -16.61 0.40
CA PRO A 1009 -15.88 -17.74 0.24
C PRO A 1009 -15.31 -18.95 -0.51
N VAL A 1010 -16.03 -20.07 -0.47
CA VAL A 1010 -15.59 -21.33 -1.11
C VAL A 1010 -15.47 -21.15 -2.62
N GLY A 1011 -14.38 -21.66 -3.21
CA GLY A 1011 -14.15 -21.61 -4.66
C GLY A 1011 -13.70 -20.25 -5.20
N ALA A 1012 -13.65 -19.21 -4.37
CA ALA A 1012 -13.04 -17.95 -4.77
C ALA A 1012 -11.52 -18.12 -4.86
N VAL A 1013 -10.94 -17.67 -5.97
CA VAL A 1013 -9.48 -17.62 -6.18
C VAL A 1013 -8.95 -16.30 -5.65
N ALA A 1014 -7.98 -16.41 -4.76
CA ALA A 1014 -7.19 -15.32 -4.21
C ALA A 1014 -5.73 -15.81 -4.12
N GLN A 1015 -4.78 -14.90 -3.84
CA GLN A 1015 -3.43 -15.36 -3.48
C GLN A 1015 -3.51 -16.23 -2.21
N PHE A 1016 -2.71 -17.30 -2.14
CA PHE A 1016 -2.79 -18.36 -1.10
C PHE A 1016 -4.05 -19.23 -1.15
N ALA A 1017 -4.92 -19.00 -2.13
CA ALA A 1017 -6.05 -19.84 -2.48
C ALA A 1017 -6.10 -20.01 -4.01
N ALA A 1018 -4.96 -20.25 -4.65
CA ALA A 1018 -4.85 -20.35 -6.11
C ALA A 1018 -5.75 -21.45 -6.71
N GLY A 1019 -5.97 -22.53 -5.95
CA GLY A 1019 -6.89 -23.63 -6.28
C GLY A 1019 -8.37 -23.39 -5.93
N GLY A 1020 -8.72 -22.17 -5.51
CA GLY A 1020 -10.00 -21.84 -4.89
C GLY A 1020 -10.01 -22.14 -3.40
N LYS A 1021 -10.56 -21.26 -2.58
CA LYS A 1021 -10.62 -21.49 -1.13
C LYS A 1021 -11.50 -22.70 -0.79
N ALA A 1022 -10.96 -23.62 0.01
CA ALA A 1022 -11.64 -24.87 0.34
C ALA A 1022 -12.58 -24.77 1.54
N ILE A 1023 -12.33 -23.83 2.46
CA ILE A 1023 -13.08 -23.71 3.71
C ILE A 1023 -14.10 -22.58 3.60
N LYS A 1024 -15.31 -22.83 4.08
CA LYS A 1024 -16.39 -21.84 4.12
C LYS A 1024 -15.98 -20.55 4.84
N GLN A 1025 -16.65 -19.46 4.47
CA GLN A 1025 -16.47 -18.15 5.09
C GLN A 1025 -16.75 -18.23 6.60
N LYS A 1026 -15.92 -17.57 7.41
CA LYS A 1026 -16.17 -17.40 8.85
C LYS A 1026 -17.40 -16.52 9.04
N ASP A 1027 -18.33 -16.94 9.90
CA ASP A 1027 -19.52 -16.16 10.21
C ASP A 1027 -19.26 -15.24 11.42
N LEU A 1028 -18.65 -14.08 11.15
CA LEU A 1028 -18.33 -13.08 12.18
C LEU A 1028 -19.60 -12.53 12.85
N ALA A 1029 -20.68 -12.38 12.09
CA ALA A 1029 -21.94 -11.85 12.62
C ALA A 1029 -22.54 -12.77 13.68
N SER A 1030 -22.61 -14.08 13.41
CA SER A 1030 -23.11 -15.04 14.39
C SER A 1030 -22.24 -15.14 15.63
N ILE A 1031 -20.91 -15.02 15.49
CA ILE A 1031 -20.00 -14.96 16.64
C ILE A 1031 -20.35 -13.76 17.52
N ALA A 1032 -20.48 -12.57 16.93
CA ALA A 1032 -20.84 -11.36 17.69
C ALA A 1032 -22.25 -11.43 18.31
N MET A 1033 -23.24 -11.96 17.57
CA MET A 1033 -24.61 -12.13 18.09
C MET A 1033 -24.68 -13.10 19.28
N SER A 1034 -23.73 -14.04 19.41
CA SER A 1034 -23.72 -15.01 20.51
C SER A 1034 -23.55 -14.37 21.89
N TYR A 1035 -22.98 -13.17 21.97
CA TYR A 1035 -22.93 -12.38 23.22
C TYR A 1035 -24.32 -11.94 23.69
N GLY A 1036 -25.27 -11.76 22.77
CA GLY A 1036 -26.64 -11.33 23.07
C GLY A 1036 -26.82 -9.84 23.32
N TYR A 1037 -25.77 -9.11 23.72
CA TYR A 1037 -25.78 -7.66 24.00
C TYR A 1037 -24.98 -6.81 23.00
N VAL A 1038 -24.53 -7.41 21.90
CA VAL A 1038 -23.87 -6.68 20.80
C VAL A 1038 -24.90 -6.39 19.72
N TYR A 1039 -25.04 -5.14 19.27
CA TYR A 1039 -25.81 -4.83 18.08
C TYR A 1039 -25.06 -5.34 16.84
N VAL A 1040 -25.73 -6.08 15.95
CA VAL A 1040 -25.08 -6.64 14.76
C VAL A 1040 -25.92 -6.38 13.52
N ALA A 1041 -25.32 -5.86 12.45
CA ALA A 1041 -26.00 -5.68 11.17
C ALA A 1041 -25.14 -6.12 9.98
N GLN A 1042 -25.77 -6.73 8.99
CA GLN A 1042 -25.17 -7.02 7.69
C GLN A 1042 -25.86 -6.16 6.61
N ILE A 1043 -25.07 -5.36 5.88
CA ILE A 1043 -25.57 -4.33 4.97
C ILE A 1043 -24.97 -4.45 3.57
N ALA A 1044 -25.71 -3.97 2.56
CA ALA A 1044 -25.22 -3.77 1.19
C ALA A 1044 -25.98 -2.59 0.56
N MET A 1045 -25.29 -1.47 0.33
CA MET A 1045 -25.86 -0.19 -0.11
C MET A 1045 -26.55 -0.31 -1.48
N GLY A 1046 -25.91 -1.00 -2.42
CA GLY A 1046 -26.44 -1.21 -3.77
C GLY A 1046 -27.70 -2.09 -3.78
N ALA A 1047 -27.86 -2.97 -2.79
CA ALA A 1047 -29.06 -3.79 -2.62
C ALA A 1047 -30.20 -3.03 -1.94
N ASN A 1048 -29.92 -2.33 -0.83
CA ASN A 1048 -30.93 -1.57 -0.09
C ASN A 1048 -30.33 -0.37 0.66
N MET A 1049 -30.40 0.80 0.03
CA MET A 1049 -29.91 2.07 0.59
C MET A 1049 -30.61 2.44 1.92
N ASN A 1050 -31.91 2.20 2.04
CA ASN A 1050 -32.67 2.54 3.25
C ASN A 1050 -32.27 1.66 4.43
N GLN A 1051 -32.09 0.35 4.20
CA GLN A 1051 -31.62 -0.58 5.22
C GLN A 1051 -30.20 -0.23 5.70
N THR A 1052 -29.32 0.17 4.77
CA THR A 1052 -27.98 0.67 5.10
C THR A 1052 -28.04 1.89 6.03
N LEU A 1053 -28.83 2.91 5.67
CA LEU A 1053 -29.00 4.11 6.49
C LEU A 1053 -29.60 3.79 7.87
N GLN A 1054 -30.60 2.90 7.91
CA GLN A 1054 -31.24 2.49 9.15
C GLN A 1054 -30.25 1.77 10.06
N ALA A 1055 -29.51 0.78 9.55
CA ALA A 1055 -28.57 -0.02 10.32
C ALA A 1055 -27.45 0.83 10.95
N LEU A 1056 -26.90 1.80 10.21
CA LEU A 1056 -25.85 2.69 10.73
C LEU A 1056 -26.37 3.62 11.83
N ARG A 1057 -27.62 4.09 11.72
CA ARG A 1057 -28.26 4.92 12.75
C ARG A 1057 -28.62 4.14 14.00
N GLU A 1058 -29.12 2.92 13.85
CA GLU A 1058 -29.40 2.04 14.97
C GLU A 1058 -28.12 1.62 15.70
N ALA A 1059 -27.05 1.31 14.95
CA ALA A 1059 -25.74 1.00 15.51
C ALA A 1059 -25.21 2.13 16.39
N GLU A 1060 -25.20 3.36 15.87
CA GLU A 1060 -24.66 4.52 16.60
C GLU A 1060 -25.49 4.93 17.81
N ALA A 1061 -26.82 4.75 17.73
CA ALA A 1061 -27.73 5.04 18.83
C ALA A 1061 -27.74 3.97 19.92
N TYR A 1062 -27.24 2.76 19.63
CA TYR A 1062 -27.22 1.66 20.59
C TYR A 1062 -26.23 1.97 21.73
N PRO A 1063 -26.65 1.98 23.01
CA PRO A 1063 -25.79 2.34 24.13
C PRO A 1063 -24.88 1.15 24.54
N GLY A 1064 -24.04 0.70 23.62
CA GLY A 1064 -23.22 -0.49 23.76
C GLY A 1064 -22.44 -0.81 22.48
N PRO A 1065 -21.85 -2.00 22.40
CA PRO A 1065 -20.99 -2.37 21.28
C PRO A 1065 -21.85 -2.67 20.05
N SER A 1066 -21.45 -2.10 18.91
CA SER A 1066 -22.10 -2.27 17.62
C SER A 1066 -21.12 -2.80 16.57
N LEU A 1067 -21.55 -3.80 15.80
CA LEU A 1067 -20.83 -4.36 14.66
C LEU A 1067 -21.68 -4.27 13.38
N VAL A 1068 -21.20 -3.51 12.40
CA VAL A 1068 -21.80 -3.42 11.08
C VAL A 1068 -20.84 -4.01 10.05
N ILE A 1069 -21.30 -5.01 9.29
CA ILE A 1069 -20.53 -5.66 8.23
C ILE A 1069 -21.13 -5.27 6.88
N ALA A 1070 -20.36 -4.53 6.09
CA ALA A 1070 -20.79 -4.01 4.79
C ALA A 1070 -20.13 -4.79 3.65
N TYR A 1071 -20.91 -5.26 2.67
CA TYR A 1071 -20.33 -5.85 1.46
C TYR A 1071 -19.72 -4.76 0.59
N ALA A 1072 -18.42 -4.87 0.31
CA ALA A 1072 -17.66 -3.88 -0.45
C ALA A 1072 -17.00 -4.55 -1.67
N PRO A 1073 -17.65 -4.54 -2.86
CA PRO A 1073 -17.03 -5.07 -4.07
C PRO A 1073 -15.72 -4.35 -4.40
N CYS A 1074 -14.75 -5.12 -4.89
CA CYS A 1074 -13.38 -4.65 -5.09
C CYS A 1074 -12.87 -4.99 -6.50
N ILE A 1075 -11.86 -4.24 -6.96
CA ILE A 1075 -11.13 -4.55 -8.20
C ILE A 1075 -10.56 -5.98 -8.20
N ASN A 1076 -10.22 -6.51 -7.02
CA ASN A 1076 -9.70 -7.87 -6.84
C ASN A 1076 -10.75 -8.96 -7.15
N HIS A 1077 -12.04 -8.64 -7.16
CA HIS A 1077 -13.09 -9.57 -7.59
C HIS A 1077 -13.11 -9.76 -9.10
N GLY A 1078 -12.63 -8.76 -9.84
CA GLY A 1078 -12.70 -8.71 -11.30
C GLY A 1078 -14.14 -8.76 -11.80
N ILE A 1079 -14.96 -7.81 -11.32
CA ILE A 1079 -16.37 -7.66 -11.67
C ILE A 1079 -16.51 -7.46 -13.19
N LYS A 1080 -17.47 -8.15 -13.82
CA LYS A 1080 -17.75 -8.00 -15.27
C LYS A 1080 -19.00 -7.19 -15.56
N VAL A 1081 -19.95 -7.15 -14.64
CA VAL A 1081 -21.22 -6.46 -14.83
C VAL A 1081 -20.99 -4.97 -15.09
N ASN A 1082 -21.69 -4.44 -16.09
CA ASN A 1082 -21.61 -3.03 -16.50
C ASN A 1082 -20.18 -2.52 -16.78
N GLY A 1083 -19.27 -3.40 -17.20
CA GLY A 1083 -17.92 -3.01 -17.62
C GLY A 1083 -16.90 -2.85 -16.48
N GLY A 1084 -17.18 -3.38 -15.28
CA GLY A 1084 -16.23 -3.40 -14.17
C GLY A 1084 -16.77 -2.69 -12.92
N MET A 1085 -15.93 -1.87 -12.27
CA MET A 1085 -16.32 -1.14 -11.06
C MET A 1085 -17.46 -0.14 -11.27
N THR A 1086 -17.79 0.23 -12.51
CA THR A 1086 -19.05 0.94 -12.83
C THR A 1086 -20.28 0.18 -12.36
N GLY A 1087 -20.23 -1.15 -12.36
CA GLY A 1087 -21.27 -2.04 -11.86
C GLY A 1087 -21.23 -2.33 -10.37
N CYS A 1088 -20.35 -1.71 -9.57
CA CYS A 1088 -20.14 -2.02 -8.14
C CYS A 1088 -21.46 -2.12 -7.35
N MET A 1089 -22.31 -1.08 -7.41
CA MET A 1089 -23.62 -1.07 -6.73
C MET A 1089 -24.60 -2.11 -7.30
N THR A 1090 -24.50 -2.42 -8.60
CA THR A 1090 -25.29 -3.50 -9.22
C THR A 1090 -24.82 -4.87 -8.71
N GLU A 1091 -23.52 -5.04 -8.49
CA GLU A 1091 -22.94 -6.29 -7.99
C GLU A 1091 -23.36 -6.56 -6.54
N GLU A 1092 -23.37 -5.54 -5.68
CA GLU A 1092 -23.94 -5.65 -4.32
C GLU A 1092 -25.40 -6.11 -4.35
N LYS A 1093 -26.20 -5.54 -5.26
CA LYS A 1093 -27.60 -5.95 -5.43
C LYS A 1093 -27.71 -7.41 -5.88
N ARG A 1094 -26.92 -7.84 -6.87
CA ARG A 1094 -26.92 -9.22 -7.37
C ARG A 1094 -26.53 -10.21 -6.27
N ALA A 1095 -25.53 -9.88 -5.46
CA ALA A 1095 -25.08 -10.70 -4.34
C ALA A 1095 -26.22 -10.95 -3.32
N VAL A 1096 -27.00 -9.92 -3.01
CA VAL A 1096 -28.16 -10.04 -2.11
C VAL A 1096 -29.31 -10.79 -2.77
N GLU A 1097 -29.64 -10.44 -4.02
CA GLU A 1097 -30.75 -11.06 -4.74
C GLU A 1097 -30.56 -12.57 -4.95
N CYS A 1098 -29.33 -13.07 -5.12
CA CYS A 1098 -29.08 -14.51 -5.25
C CYS A 1098 -28.87 -15.24 -3.93
N GLY A 1099 -28.77 -14.53 -2.80
CA GLY A 1099 -28.55 -15.12 -1.47
C GLY A 1099 -27.08 -15.36 -1.10
N TYR A 1100 -26.14 -14.85 -1.90
CA TYR A 1100 -24.71 -14.84 -1.57
C TYR A 1100 -24.43 -13.98 -0.34
N TRP A 1101 -25.07 -12.81 -0.26
CA TRP A 1101 -25.02 -11.90 0.88
C TRP A 1101 -26.41 -11.71 1.46
N ASN A 1102 -26.54 -11.61 2.79
CA ASN A 1102 -27.84 -11.48 3.45
C ASN A 1102 -27.94 -10.12 4.15
N LEU A 1103 -29.12 -9.52 4.14
CA LEU A 1103 -29.38 -8.25 4.85
C LEU A 1103 -30.17 -8.54 6.12
N PHE A 1104 -29.60 -8.23 7.27
CA PHE A 1104 -30.28 -8.40 8.56
C PHE A 1104 -29.75 -7.43 9.62
N ARG A 1105 -30.52 -7.31 10.70
CA ARG A 1105 -30.16 -6.58 11.92
C ARG A 1105 -30.56 -7.39 13.15
N TYR A 1106 -29.65 -7.45 14.12
CA TYR A 1106 -29.84 -7.92 15.46
C TYR A 1106 -29.70 -6.74 16.41
N ASN A 1107 -30.82 -6.32 17.01
CA ASN A 1107 -30.87 -5.21 17.96
C ASN A 1107 -31.27 -5.72 19.35
N PRO A 1108 -30.32 -5.86 20.28
CA PRO A 1108 -30.59 -6.33 21.65
C PRO A 1108 -31.63 -5.50 22.42
N ALA A 1109 -31.72 -4.21 22.10
CA ALA A 1109 -32.59 -3.23 22.74
C ALA A 1109 -33.98 -3.13 22.09
N ALA A 1110 -34.24 -3.80 20.97
CA ALA A 1110 -35.56 -3.78 20.35
C ALA A 1110 -36.60 -4.51 21.22
N GLU A 1111 -37.78 -3.90 21.37
CA GLU A 1111 -38.96 -4.55 21.97
C GLU A 1111 -39.59 -5.53 20.96
N GLY A 1112 -39.81 -6.78 21.39
CA GLY A 1112 -40.35 -7.82 20.51
C GLY A 1112 -39.27 -8.52 19.67
N LYS A 1113 -39.25 -8.24 18.37
CA LYS A 1113 -38.35 -8.91 17.40
C LYS A 1113 -36.96 -8.31 17.46
N LYS A 1114 -36.04 -9.00 18.15
CA LYS A 1114 -34.64 -8.57 18.23
C LYS A 1114 -33.84 -8.86 16.97
N PHE A 1115 -34.22 -9.89 16.20
CA PHE A 1115 -33.61 -10.20 14.91
C PHE A 1115 -34.58 -9.93 13.76
N THR A 1116 -34.12 -9.20 12.75
CA THR A 1116 -34.88 -8.92 11.52
C THR A 1116 -34.07 -9.32 10.29
N LEU A 1117 -34.63 -10.22 9.47
CA LEU A 1117 -34.14 -10.48 8.12
C LEU A 1117 -34.79 -9.47 7.16
N ASP A 1118 -33.99 -8.52 6.69
CA ASP A 1118 -34.44 -7.32 5.96
C ASP A 1118 -34.66 -7.56 4.45
N PHE A 1119 -34.16 -8.69 3.91
CA PHE A 1119 -34.37 -9.08 2.53
C PHE A 1119 -35.00 -10.48 2.45
N LYS A 1120 -36.14 -10.59 1.76
CA LYS A 1120 -36.94 -11.83 1.69
C LYS A 1120 -37.11 -12.39 0.28
N ASN A 1121 -36.69 -11.65 -0.76
CA ASN A 1121 -36.93 -12.00 -2.16
C ASN A 1121 -35.69 -12.63 -2.81
N THR A 1122 -35.13 -13.64 -2.15
CA THR A 1122 -33.94 -14.34 -2.62
C THR A 1122 -34.29 -15.25 -3.80
N LYS A 1123 -33.43 -15.25 -4.82
CA LYS A 1123 -33.51 -16.03 -6.07
C LYS A 1123 -32.28 -16.94 -6.22
N PRO A 1124 -32.22 -18.06 -5.48
CA PRO A 1124 -31.07 -18.95 -5.50
C PRO A 1124 -30.72 -19.51 -6.89
N GLU A 1125 -31.67 -19.53 -7.82
CA GLU A 1125 -31.46 -19.92 -9.21
C GLU A 1125 -30.43 -19.04 -9.94
N ASN A 1126 -30.22 -17.80 -9.49
CA ASN A 1126 -29.26 -16.85 -10.09
C ASN A 1126 -27.85 -16.94 -9.47
N TYR A 1127 -27.61 -17.84 -8.51
CA TYR A 1127 -26.33 -17.92 -7.79
C TYR A 1127 -25.14 -18.21 -8.71
N GLN A 1128 -25.29 -19.15 -9.65
CA GLN A 1128 -24.21 -19.48 -10.58
C GLN A 1128 -23.89 -18.32 -11.53
N GLU A 1129 -24.91 -17.55 -11.95
CA GLU A 1129 -24.72 -16.36 -12.78
C GLU A 1129 -23.97 -15.25 -12.03
N PHE A 1130 -24.20 -15.12 -10.72
CA PHE A 1130 -23.42 -14.22 -9.87
C PHE A 1130 -21.93 -14.62 -9.88
N LEU A 1131 -21.61 -15.89 -9.59
CA LEU A 1131 -20.22 -16.38 -9.62
C LEU A 1131 -19.57 -16.20 -11.00
N ASP A 1132 -20.27 -16.52 -12.09
CA ASP A 1132 -19.77 -16.37 -13.48
C ASP A 1132 -19.57 -14.88 -13.89
N GLY A 1133 -20.11 -13.96 -13.08
CA GLY A 1133 -19.97 -12.50 -13.19
C GLY A 1133 -18.65 -11.95 -12.67
N GLU A 1134 -17.84 -12.75 -11.97
CA GLU A 1134 -16.60 -12.32 -11.33
C GLU A 1134 -15.39 -13.18 -11.77
N VAL A 1135 -14.26 -12.53 -12.06
CA VAL A 1135 -13.04 -13.23 -12.50
C VAL A 1135 -12.48 -14.13 -11.42
N ARG A 1136 -12.62 -13.78 -10.13
CA ARG A 1136 -12.12 -14.60 -9.01
C ARG A 1136 -12.74 -16.00 -8.94
N TYR A 1137 -13.93 -16.22 -9.50
CA TYR A 1137 -14.48 -17.55 -9.68
C TYR A 1137 -14.14 -18.07 -11.08
N MET A 1138 -14.37 -17.29 -12.13
CA MET A 1138 -14.12 -17.74 -13.51
C MET A 1138 -12.69 -18.25 -13.78
N SER A 1139 -11.69 -17.73 -13.06
CA SER A 1139 -10.30 -18.22 -13.12
C SER A 1139 -10.18 -19.70 -12.72
N LEU A 1140 -10.86 -20.14 -11.66
CA LEU A 1140 -10.88 -21.55 -11.23
C LEU A 1140 -11.59 -22.44 -12.25
N LYS A 1141 -12.75 -22.00 -12.75
CA LYS A 1141 -13.49 -22.73 -13.80
C LYS A 1141 -12.65 -22.95 -15.04
N LYS A 1142 -11.75 -22.00 -15.36
CA LYS A 1142 -10.83 -22.10 -16.48
C LYS A 1142 -9.62 -23.00 -16.21
N SER A 1143 -9.07 -22.98 -15.00
CA SER A 1143 -7.87 -23.76 -14.65
C SER A 1143 -8.19 -25.21 -14.29
N ASN A 1144 -9.30 -25.44 -13.58
CA ASN A 1144 -9.74 -26.75 -13.11
C ASN A 1144 -11.29 -26.83 -13.04
N PRO A 1145 -11.97 -27.10 -14.18
CA PRO A 1145 -13.43 -27.11 -14.26
C PRO A 1145 -14.11 -28.07 -13.27
N ALA A 1146 -13.56 -29.28 -13.11
CA ALA A 1146 -14.15 -30.29 -12.22
C ALA A 1146 -14.11 -29.87 -10.74
N ASN A 1147 -13.01 -29.26 -10.29
CA ASN A 1147 -12.94 -28.71 -8.94
C ASN A 1147 -13.83 -27.47 -8.77
N ALA A 1148 -13.91 -26.63 -9.80
CA ALA A 1148 -14.81 -25.46 -9.81
C ALA A 1148 -16.26 -25.86 -9.61
N ASP A 1149 -16.78 -26.82 -10.40
CA ASP A 1149 -18.16 -27.29 -10.30
C ASP A 1149 -18.48 -27.84 -8.90
N ARG A 1150 -17.57 -28.61 -8.32
CA ARG A 1150 -17.69 -29.11 -6.94
C ARG A 1150 -17.73 -27.97 -5.92
N MET A 1151 -16.77 -27.06 -5.99
CA MET A 1151 -16.65 -25.94 -5.04
C MET A 1151 -17.81 -24.94 -5.18
N TYR A 1152 -18.35 -24.72 -6.37
CA TYR A 1152 -19.48 -23.80 -6.57
C TYR A 1152 -20.78 -24.41 -6.06
N ALA A 1153 -20.98 -25.72 -6.25
CA ALA A 1153 -22.10 -26.42 -5.63
C ALA A 1153 -22.01 -26.36 -4.10
N GLU A 1154 -20.82 -26.56 -3.53
CA GLU A 1154 -20.57 -26.41 -2.10
C GLU A 1154 -20.81 -24.97 -1.61
N ASN A 1155 -20.35 -23.97 -2.36
CA ASN A 1155 -20.58 -22.56 -2.05
C ASN A 1155 -22.09 -22.24 -2.05
N ALA A 1156 -22.82 -22.63 -3.10
CA ALA A 1156 -24.27 -22.43 -3.18
C ALA A 1156 -25.03 -23.16 -2.06
N GLN A 1157 -24.58 -24.34 -1.64
CA GLN A 1157 -25.17 -25.07 -0.52
C GLN A 1157 -24.91 -24.34 0.81
N ASN A 1158 -23.68 -23.89 1.05
CA ASN A 1158 -23.33 -23.11 2.24
C ASN A 1158 -24.19 -21.83 2.36
N ALA A 1159 -24.43 -21.13 1.25
CA ALA A 1159 -25.29 -19.95 1.22
C ALA A 1159 -26.76 -20.28 1.57
N LYS A 1160 -27.30 -21.38 1.03
CA LYS A 1160 -28.65 -21.86 1.37
C LYS A 1160 -28.78 -22.24 2.84
N ASP A 1161 -27.81 -22.97 3.37
CA ASP A 1161 -27.81 -23.40 4.77
C ASP A 1161 -27.71 -22.20 5.73
N HIS A 1162 -26.93 -21.19 5.36
CA HIS A 1162 -26.82 -19.95 6.11
C HIS A 1162 -28.13 -19.15 6.08
N LEU A 1163 -28.77 -18.98 4.93
CA LEU A 1163 -30.09 -18.33 4.84
C LEU A 1163 -31.12 -19.05 5.72
N ALA A 1164 -31.20 -20.38 5.65
CA ALA A 1164 -32.10 -21.17 6.49
C ALA A 1164 -31.79 -21.04 7.99
N TYR A 1165 -30.52 -20.83 8.36
CA TYR A 1165 -30.14 -20.49 9.72
C TYR A 1165 -30.65 -19.11 10.13
N LEU A 1166 -30.46 -18.06 9.31
CA LEU A 1166 -30.97 -16.72 9.59
C LEU A 1166 -32.50 -16.67 9.70
N GLU A 1167 -33.21 -17.42 8.85
CA GLU A 1167 -34.68 -17.54 8.93
C GLU A 1167 -35.13 -18.12 10.27
N ARG A 1168 -34.40 -19.10 10.82
CA ARG A 1168 -34.68 -19.63 12.17
C ARG A 1168 -34.45 -18.58 13.25
N LEU A 1169 -33.42 -17.72 13.12
CA LEU A 1169 -33.16 -16.65 14.07
C LEU A 1169 -34.32 -15.66 14.18
N VAL A 1170 -35.05 -15.40 13.09
CA VAL A 1170 -36.26 -14.54 13.13
C VAL A 1170 -37.28 -15.06 14.14
N SER A 1171 -37.51 -16.38 14.18
CA SER A 1171 -38.42 -16.99 15.16
C SER A 1171 -37.81 -17.09 16.56
N MET A 1172 -36.52 -17.43 16.66
CA MET A 1172 -35.83 -17.59 17.95
C MET A 1172 -35.77 -16.30 18.77
N TYR A 1173 -35.65 -15.15 18.08
CA TYR A 1173 -35.54 -13.83 18.70
C TYR A 1173 -36.85 -13.04 18.66
N ASP A 1174 -37.99 -13.70 18.45
CA ASP A 1174 -39.32 -13.12 18.60
C ASP A 1174 -39.86 -13.38 20.00
N THR A 1175 -39.75 -12.39 20.90
CA THR A 1175 -40.21 -12.54 22.29
C THR A 1175 -41.74 -12.52 22.44
N ASN A 1176 -42.48 -12.37 21.34
CA ASN A 1176 -43.95 -12.42 21.30
C ASN A 1176 -44.48 -13.80 20.85
N SER A 1177 -43.61 -14.79 20.66
CA SER A 1177 -43.96 -16.15 20.21
C SER A 1177 -44.15 -17.15 21.35
#